data_AF-A0A815W7M5-F1
#
_entry.id   AF-A0A815W7M5-F1
#
_cell.length_a   1.000
_cell.length_b   1.000
_cell.length_c   1.000
_cell.angle_alpha   90.00
_cell.angle_beta   90.00
_cell.angle_gamma   90.00
#
_symmetry.space_group_name_H-M   'P 1'
#
loop_
_entity.id
_entity.type
_entity.pdbx_description
1 polymer ?
#
loop_
_entity_poly.entity_id
_entity_poly.type
_entity_poly.pdbx_seq_one_letter_code
_entity_poly.pdbx_strand_id
1 'polypeptide(L)'
;EHIMDMSSSQEFWRLELKGYNLTHQLSLPVDRQRSSTNQQRSVLASSAQITFDDEICASFFNYASSHHLTLFQLGLSIFYVFLFKLTHGESDLCISSINANRYRSELVNIIGMFVSTLPFRMELDCHWSFDEVVKYVQEKCLSFLEHSHYPLQHILTDLHLTQSNVSFLETMFDFITISRGVNDLCLNGVNLEQVSLTSASFAQALLWHNESIHCTPHISQVAIYNMPFVYRLRLHYTLSVQHLRHALQLIVTKHQSLRTSLIFYTHNNRLIQETIDFSQHNNTLFTFIESTYTTHEQLIDLIHEEKYNLQLFDLAQGLVFRCHIIYYKQISSNHLLSHKDLIIFNFHHALFDYPSMEVFLHDLNEAYTTGQLLYDDNTLLRYLDYAVIEQQMSMTGANMFWLDALHDCKLDQSLSLPFDRYRLSNEHRTGRGTSVSFDFGQDLSHHFLIHASSNNIPLEHLTFAIYFIFLFKLTNGQTDLCIAMNINNNRYRDELKSVIGLFENVIPLRCRLDPHWSFHQLFEHIQEIITNSMKYSYFPLQRILNQHPHISKHAFLDTSLEFISGNSNNDNNVIMIGDSQLVPACFSFNINEDMILDVPDFRLLIHHDTTINQLSCIINASLDLFNRDTAEKISQRLHSTVHKLSASIIDDEINKPIYELSLILSNEQCLIQSLNNTQVSFSSSHTCIHHEFVYQVMKHPQKLAVELDEQSLTYCELLYYVQVLSSTLLNEYHVFPGEIVCQCVEQSLSMVIGIMGIEMAGGVYCPLSPRDPQHRLHALVEQTQCRLVLAHCSTTLKFSSEIILCNVDLLWTIGHINSFIILDCLSDIVVTADNIAYIVFTSGSTGTSKGVGRTLV
;
A
#
# COMPACT_ATOMS: atom_id res chain seq x y z
N GLU A 1 -3.69 -44.41 55.21
CA GLU A 1 -3.77 -43.59 56.45
C GLU A 1 -2.80 -42.40 56.41
N HIS A 2 -2.84 -41.59 55.36
CA HIS A 2 -2.58 -40.15 55.49
C HIS A 2 -3.81 -39.47 54.90
N ILE A 3 -4.75 -39.16 55.77
CA ILE A 3 -5.72 -38.10 55.48
C ILE A 3 -4.84 -36.89 55.15
N MET A 4 -5.04 -36.30 53.97
CA MET A 4 -4.39 -35.05 53.56
C MET A 4 -4.45 -34.09 54.74
N ASP A 5 -3.31 -33.89 55.42
CA ASP A 5 -3.27 -33.12 56.66
C ASP A 5 -3.42 -31.64 56.31
N MET A 6 -4.67 -31.23 56.23
CA MET A 6 -5.05 -29.85 55.91
C MET A 6 -4.43 -28.86 56.91
N SER A 7 -4.18 -29.27 58.16
CA SER A 7 -3.58 -28.40 59.17
C SER A 7 -2.10 -28.17 58.89
N SER A 8 -1.37 -29.24 58.56
CA SER A 8 0.04 -29.14 58.16
C SER A 8 0.21 -28.33 56.88
N SER A 9 -0.66 -28.53 55.88
CA SER A 9 -0.59 -27.75 54.63
C SER A 9 -1.01 -26.29 54.80
N GLN A 10 -2.00 -26.01 55.66
CA GLN A 10 -2.36 -24.64 56.03
C GLN A 10 -1.18 -23.90 56.68
N GLU A 11 -0.50 -24.55 57.63
CA GLU A 11 0.67 -23.96 58.29
C GLU A 11 1.83 -23.76 57.33
N PHE A 12 2.09 -24.72 56.44
CA PHE A 12 3.10 -24.61 55.39
C PHE A 12 2.86 -23.38 54.49
N TRP A 13 1.67 -23.26 53.88
CA TRP A 13 1.38 -22.15 52.97
C TRP A 13 1.40 -20.79 53.67
N ARG A 14 0.98 -20.75 54.95
CA ARG A 14 1.07 -19.53 55.76
C ARG A 14 2.51 -19.11 56.02
N LEU A 15 3.42 -20.06 56.24
CA LEU A 15 4.84 -19.78 56.47
C LEU A 15 5.57 -19.44 55.17
N GLU A 16 5.32 -20.18 54.09
CA GLU A 16 5.98 -20.02 52.80
C GLU A 16 5.69 -18.65 52.17
N LEU A 17 4.44 -18.18 52.26
CA LEU A 17 4.03 -16.89 51.72
C LEU A 17 4.21 -15.73 52.71
N LYS A 18 4.73 -16.01 53.92
CA LYS A 18 4.93 -14.98 54.94
C LYS A 18 6.01 -14.00 54.49
N GLY A 19 5.68 -12.71 54.55
CA GLY A 19 6.62 -11.63 54.20
C GLY A 19 6.63 -11.26 52.71
N TYR A 20 6.05 -12.09 51.83
CA TYR A 20 5.86 -11.71 50.44
C TYR A 20 4.76 -10.66 50.32
N ASN A 21 5.00 -9.62 49.53
CA ASN A 21 3.93 -8.70 49.16
C ASN A 21 3.08 -9.31 48.04
N LEU A 22 2.02 -10.02 48.41
CA LEU A 22 1.12 -10.71 47.49
C LEU A 22 0.33 -9.78 46.54
N THR A 23 0.42 -8.47 46.76
CA THR A 23 -0.14 -7.43 45.87
C THR A 23 0.91 -6.78 44.95
N HIS A 24 2.21 -7.07 45.15
CA HIS A 24 3.29 -6.52 44.36
C HIS A 24 3.33 -7.14 42.96
N GLN A 25 3.11 -6.33 41.93
CA GLN A 25 3.24 -6.76 40.54
C GLN A 25 4.72 -6.81 40.17
N LEU A 26 5.13 -7.92 39.54
CA LEU A 26 6.47 -8.07 39.00
C LEU A 26 6.78 -6.93 38.03
N SER A 27 8.00 -6.39 38.10
CA SER A 27 8.44 -5.24 37.29
C SER A 27 8.76 -5.63 35.85
N LEU A 28 7.78 -6.16 35.13
CA LEU A 28 7.91 -6.59 33.73
C LEU A 28 7.92 -5.39 32.77
N PRO A 29 8.67 -5.45 31.65
CA PRO A 29 8.65 -4.42 30.63
C PRO A 29 7.31 -4.44 29.89
N VAL A 30 6.41 -3.52 30.25
CA VAL A 30 5.07 -3.41 29.66
C VAL A 30 4.92 -2.12 28.86
N ASP A 31 4.34 -2.22 27.67
CA ASP A 31 4.04 -1.04 26.83
C ASP A 31 2.91 -0.18 27.39
N ARG A 32 2.08 -0.75 28.27
CA ARG A 32 0.93 -0.10 28.88
C ARG A 32 0.86 -0.44 30.36
N GLN A 33 0.94 0.57 31.22
CA GLN A 33 0.71 0.39 32.65
C GLN A 33 -0.78 0.18 32.93
N ARG A 34 -1.06 -0.70 33.89
CA ARG A 34 -2.42 -1.03 34.30
C ARG A 34 -2.99 0.09 35.18
N SER A 35 -4.17 0.62 34.85
CA SER A 35 -4.82 1.63 35.70
C SER A 35 -5.44 0.98 36.94
N SER A 36 -5.28 1.61 38.10
CA SER A 36 -5.89 1.18 39.37
C SER A 36 -7.43 1.24 39.39
N THR A 37 -8.04 1.82 38.35
CA THR A 37 -9.49 2.04 38.21
C THR A 37 -10.23 0.96 37.41
N ASN A 38 -9.54 0.14 36.63
CA ASN A 38 -10.17 -0.91 35.81
C ASN A 38 -10.10 -2.29 36.49
N GLN A 39 -11.18 -2.67 37.18
CA GLN A 39 -11.28 -3.97 37.85
C GLN A 39 -11.55 -5.16 36.90
N GLN A 40 -11.78 -4.95 35.60
CA GLN A 40 -12.01 -6.02 34.63
C GLN A 40 -10.75 -6.29 33.78
N ARG A 41 -10.26 -7.54 33.81
CA ARG A 41 -9.18 -8.03 32.93
C ARG A 41 -9.70 -8.11 31.49
N SER A 42 -8.97 -7.53 30.53
CA SER A 42 -9.21 -7.79 29.11
C SER A 42 -8.93 -9.26 28.80
N VAL A 43 -9.77 -9.88 27.98
CA VAL A 43 -9.56 -11.26 27.48
C VAL A 43 -8.75 -11.26 26.18
N LEU A 44 -8.50 -10.08 25.59
CA LEU A 44 -7.67 -9.94 24.40
C LEU A 44 -6.19 -10.13 24.76
N ALA A 45 -5.56 -11.15 24.17
CA ALA A 45 -4.16 -11.48 24.35
C ALA A 45 -3.50 -11.74 22.99
N SER A 46 -2.18 -11.60 22.93
CA SER A 46 -1.35 -12.08 21.83
C SER A 46 -0.43 -13.17 22.35
N SER A 47 -0.04 -14.11 21.50
CA SER A 47 0.88 -15.20 21.83
C SER A 47 2.12 -15.15 20.94
N ALA A 48 3.27 -15.40 21.55
CA ALA A 48 4.52 -15.64 20.83
C ALA A 48 4.89 -17.12 21.00
N GLN A 49 5.15 -17.80 19.89
CA GLN A 49 5.59 -19.19 19.88
C GLN A 49 7.04 -19.26 19.43
N ILE A 50 7.87 -19.97 20.18
CA ILE A 50 9.27 -20.21 19.87
C ILE A 50 9.47 -21.72 19.83
N THR A 51 10.06 -22.20 18.74
CA THR A 51 10.44 -23.61 18.57
C THR A 51 11.94 -23.73 18.75
N PHE A 52 12.38 -24.65 19.59
CA PHE A 52 13.79 -24.96 19.77
C PHE A 52 14.20 -26.07 18.81
N ASP A 53 15.43 -26.00 18.28
CA ASP A 53 15.98 -27.04 17.42
C ASP A 53 16.31 -28.33 18.20
N ASP A 54 16.64 -29.38 17.45
CA ASP A 54 16.94 -30.70 18.01
C ASP A 54 18.18 -30.68 18.93
N GLU A 55 19.14 -29.80 18.69
CA GLU A 55 20.38 -29.70 19.47
C GLU A 55 20.14 -29.10 20.86
N ILE A 56 19.37 -28.00 20.92
CA ILE A 56 18.93 -27.39 22.18
C ILE A 56 18.01 -28.35 22.93
N CYS A 57 17.08 -28.99 22.24
CA CYS A 57 16.20 -29.98 22.85
C CYS A 57 17.00 -31.13 23.47
N ALA A 58 17.93 -31.73 22.72
CA ALA A 58 18.79 -32.81 23.21
C ALA A 58 19.61 -32.38 24.42
N SER A 59 20.17 -31.17 24.40
CA SER A 59 20.94 -30.61 25.51
C SER A 59 20.07 -30.42 26.77
N PHE A 60 18.84 -29.94 26.60
CA PHE A 60 17.87 -29.79 27.69
C PHE A 60 17.49 -31.15 28.33
N PHE A 61 17.20 -32.16 27.51
CA PHE A 61 16.91 -33.52 28.00
C PHE A 61 18.12 -34.15 28.71
N ASN A 62 19.32 -34.00 28.15
CA ASN A 62 20.55 -34.54 28.71
C ASN A 62 20.91 -33.89 30.05
N TYR A 63 20.76 -32.57 30.17
CA TYR A 63 20.99 -31.87 31.43
C TYR A 63 20.00 -32.32 32.51
N ALA A 64 18.71 -32.39 32.19
CA ALA A 64 17.69 -32.89 33.12
C ALA A 64 17.99 -34.32 33.59
N SER A 65 18.35 -35.21 32.65
CA SER A 65 18.66 -36.61 32.97
C SER A 65 19.91 -36.76 33.83
N SER A 66 21.00 -36.07 33.49
CA SER A 66 22.28 -36.14 34.20
C SER A 66 22.23 -35.58 35.63
N HIS A 67 21.31 -34.65 35.90
CA HIS A 67 21.12 -34.03 37.22
C HIS A 67 19.90 -34.57 37.98
N HIS A 68 19.27 -35.65 37.50
CA HIS A 68 18.08 -36.26 38.11
C HIS A 68 16.91 -35.27 38.32
N LEU A 69 16.69 -34.39 37.36
CA LEU A 69 15.63 -33.39 37.36
C LEU A 69 14.47 -33.83 36.46
N THR A 70 13.26 -33.42 36.84
CA THR A 70 12.14 -33.39 35.90
C THR A 70 12.30 -32.23 34.92
N LEU A 71 11.73 -32.36 33.72
CA LEU A 71 11.76 -31.29 32.71
C LEU A 71 11.04 -30.02 33.20
N PHE A 72 9.99 -30.18 34.00
CA PHE A 72 9.32 -29.08 34.67
C PHE A 72 10.27 -28.32 35.61
N GLN A 73 11.03 -29.01 36.48
CA GLN A 73 11.97 -28.36 37.40
C GLN A 73 13.08 -27.60 36.65
N LEU A 74 13.62 -28.19 35.59
CA LEU A 74 14.64 -27.52 34.78
C LEU A 74 14.07 -26.29 34.07
N GLY A 75 12.91 -26.43 33.41
CA GLY A 75 12.23 -25.32 32.73
C GLY A 75 11.85 -24.20 33.69
N LEU A 76 11.36 -24.54 34.88
CA LEU A 76 11.01 -23.58 35.93
C LEU A 76 12.27 -22.84 36.43
N SER A 77 13.40 -23.53 36.59
CA SER A 77 14.67 -22.91 36.98
C SER A 77 15.14 -21.88 35.95
N ILE A 78 15.09 -22.24 34.66
CA ILE A 78 15.41 -21.32 33.56
C ILE A 78 14.45 -20.13 33.56
N PHE A 79 13.16 -20.36 33.79
CA PHE A 79 12.15 -19.31 33.82
C PHE A 79 12.37 -18.33 34.97
N TYR A 80 12.74 -18.79 36.17
CA TYR A 80 13.08 -17.90 37.28
C TYR A 80 14.34 -17.07 37.00
N VAL A 81 15.38 -17.65 36.39
CA VAL A 81 16.57 -16.89 35.95
C VAL A 81 16.20 -15.86 34.90
N PHE A 82 15.30 -16.21 33.97
CA PHE A 82 14.77 -15.29 32.97
C PHE A 82 14.01 -14.14 33.61
N LEU A 83 13.07 -14.43 34.53
CA LEU A 83 12.32 -13.41 35.26
C LEU A 83 13.23 -12.51 36.08
N PHE A 84 14.17 -13.05 36.84
CA PHE A 84 15.15 -12.29 37.61
C PHE A 84 15.89 -11.27 36.74
N LYS A 85 16.31 -11.68 35.53
CA LYS A 85 16.95 -10.76 34.58
C LYS A 85 15.97 -9.73 34.00
N LEU A 86 14.74 -10.15 33.74
CA LEU A 86 13.70 -9.32 33.11
C LEU A 86 13.17 -8.23 34.06
N THR A 87 13.14 -8.50 35.36
CA THR A 87 12.68 -7.57 36.41
C THR A 87 13.81 -6.75 37.03
N HIS A 88 14.97 -6.66 36.35
CA HIS A 88 16.14 -5.91 36.81
C HIS A 88 16.70 -6.37 38.17
N GLY A 89 16.64 -7.67 38.46
CA GLY A 89 17.26 -8.29 39.64
C GLY A 89 16.35 -8.40 40.87
N GLU A 90 15.03 -8.39 40.69
CA GLU A 90 14.07 -8.69 41.76
C GLU A 90 14.31 -10.13 42.28
N SER A 91 14.71 -10.24 43.55
CA SER A 91 15.13 -11.52 44.15
C SER A 91 14.00 -12.35 44.73
N ASP A 92 12.91 -11.74 45.20
CA ASP A 92 11.76 -12.45 45.77
C ASP A 92 10.63 -12.49 44.75
N LEU A 93 10.46 -13.62 44.07
CA LEU A 93 9.57 -13.79 42.91
C LEU A 93 8.48 -14.82 43.23
N CYS A 94 7.21 -14.44 43.08
CA CYS A 94 6.09 -15.37 43.16
C CYS A 94 5.32 -15.44 41.84
N ILE A 95 5.23 -16.64 41.27
CA ILE A 95 4.43 -16.91 40.06
C ILE A 95 3.37 -17.97 40.36
N SER A 96 2.49 -18.21 39.39
CA SER A 96 1.55 -19.33 39.43
C SER A 96 2.03 -20.50 38.57
N SER A 97 1.68 -21.72 38.99
CA SER A 97 1.81 -22.91 38.16
C SER A 97 0.60 -23.82 38.36
N ILE A 98 0.25 -24.55 37.31
CA ILE A 98 -0.89 -25.44 37.27
C ILE A 98 -0.46 -26.85 37.65
N ASN A 99 -1.22 -27.45 38.56
CA ASN A 99 -1.02 -28.82 38.99
C ASN A 99 -2.26 -29.66 38.73
N ALA A 100 -2.10 -30.83 38.11
CA ALA A 100 -3.22 -31.72 37.78
C ALA A 100 -3.89 -32.36 39.01
N ASN A 101 -3.28 -32.30 40.19
CA ASN A 101 -3.69 -32.94 41.46
C ASN A 101 -4.08 -34.43 41.36
N ARG A 102 -3.45 -35.19 40.45
CA ARG A 102 -3.67 -36.64 40.29
C ARG A 102 -2.56 -37.46 40.97
N TYR A 103 -2.28 -37.20 42.25
CA TYR A 103 -1.20 -37.88 43.00
C TYR A 103 -1.53 -39.29 43.44
N ARG A 104 -2.82 -39.61 43.45
CA ARG A 104 -3.35 -40.89 43.85
C ARG A 104 -3.58 -41.74 42.61
N SER A 105 -3.06 -42.96 42.63
CA SER A 105 -3.25 -43.91 41.53
C SER A 105 -4.73 -44.13 41.22
N GLU A 106 -5.61 -44.02 42.22
CA GLU A 106 -7.06 -44.13 42.03
C GLU A 106 -7.66 -42.98 41.22
N LEU A 107 -7.02 -41.79 41.20
CA LEU A 107 -7.50 -40.61 40.46
C LEU A 107 -7.01 -40.56 39.01
N VAL A 108 -5.97 -41.32 38.66
CA VAL A 108 -5.32 -41.27 37.35
C VAL A 108 -6.33 -41.53 36.22
N ASN A 109 -7.23 -42.50 36.41
CA ASN A 109 -8.19 -42.93 35.39
C ASN A 109 -9.59 -42.31 35.55
N ILE A 110 -9.78 -41.34 36.46
CA ILE A 110 -11.08 -40.70 36.67
C ILE A 110 -11.23 -39.51 35.71
N ILE A 111 -12.35 -39.48 34.98
CA ILE A 111 -12.74 -38.30 34.19
C ILE A 111 -13.27 -37.23 35.16
N GLY A 112 -12.66 -36.04 35.12
CA GLY A 112 -13.03 -34.95 36.03
C GLY A 112 -12.01 -33.81 36.04
N MET A 113 -12.42 -32.69 36.64
CA MET A 113 -11.62 -31.49 36.80
C MET A 113 -10.87 -31.51 38.13
N PHE A 114 -9.57 -31.76 38.10
CA PHE A 114 -8.72 -31.86 39.30
C PHE A 114 -7.67 -30.75 39.40
N VAL A 115 -7.56 -29.92 38.36
CA VAL A 115 -6.53 -28.90 38.26
C VAL A 115 -6.62 -27.88 39.39
N SER A 116 -5.48 -27.61 40.01
CA SER A 116 -5.28 -26.56 41.01
C SER A 116 -4.16 -25.62 40.57
N THR A 117 -4.31 -24.33 40.86
CA THR A 117 -3.27 -23.32 40.65
C THR A 117 -2.56 -23.08 41.99
N LEU A 118 -1.23 -23.19 42.00
CA LEU A 118 -0.43 -23.03 43.21
C LEU A 118 0.52 -21.83 43.09
N PRO A 119 0.76 -21.10 44.18
CA PRO A 119 1.81 -20.10 44.22
C PRO A 119 3.18 -20.77 44.34
N PHE A 120 4.10 -20.40 43.47
CA PHE A 120 5.50 -20.79 43.54
C PHE A 120 6.31 -19.52 43.88
N ARG A 121 6.65 -19.35 45.16
CA ARG A 121 7.51 -18.25 45.63
C ARG A 121 8.95 -18.74 45.72
N MET A 122 9.88 -17.97 45.17
CA MET A 122 11.31 -18.24 45.23
C MET A 122 12.06 -16.96 45.61
N GLU A 123 12.89 -17.05 46.64
CA GLU A 123 13.89 -16.03 46.99
C GLU A 123 15.24 -16.44 46.41
N LEU A 124 15.70 -15.73 45.38
CA LEU A 124 16.94 -15.98 44.65
C LEU A 124 18.08 -15.09 45.15
N ASP A 125 19.27 -15.66 45.29
CA ASP A 125 20.50 -14.89 45.53
C ASP A 125 21.17 -14.55 44.19
N CYS A 126 21.54 -13.29 43.99
CA CYS A 126 22.21 -12.82 42.78
C CYS A 126 23.63 -13.38 42.61
N HIS A 127 24.19 -14.00 43.65
CA HIS A 127 25.50 -14.64 43.64
C HIS A 127 25.45 -16.15 43.33
N TRP A 128 24.26 -16.75 43.25
CA TRP A 128 24.14 -18.18 42.93
C TRP A 128 24.55 -18.48 41.49
N SER A 129 25.26 -19.59 41.34
CA SER A 129 25.42 -20.30 40.08
C SER A 129 24.08 -20.90 39.61
N PHE A 130 23.99 -21.25 38.33
CA PHE A 130 22.78 -21.87 37.80
C PHE A 130 22.47 -23.21 38.50
N ASP A 131 23.49 -24.01 38.81
CA ASP A 131 23.31 -25.29 39.51
C ASP A 131 22.75 -25.10 40.93
N GLU A 132 23.12 -24.02 41.62
CA GLU A 132 22.55 -23.66 42.93
C GLU A 132 21.08 -23.25 42.81
N VAL A 133 20.71 -22.47 41.78
CA VAL A 133 19.30 -22.15 41.49
C VAL A 133 18.49 -23.41 41.22
N VAL A 134 19.02 -24.30 40.37
CA VAL A 134 18.36 -25.57 40.02
C VAL A 134 18.12 -26.43 41.25
N LYS A 135 19.12 -26.56 42.13
CA LYS A 135 19.00 -27.32 43.37
C LYS A 135 17.95 -26.71 44.31
N TYR A 136 17.95 -25.39 44.44
CA TYR A 136 16.95 -24.68 45.25
C TYR A 136 15.52 -24.87 44.73
N VAL A 137 15.33 -24.74 43.41
CA VAL A 137 14.03 -24.96 42.75
C VAL A 137 13.59 -26.42 42.93
N GLN A 138 14.50 -27.38 42.84
CA GLN A 138 14.20 -28.80 43.05
C GLN A 138 13.66 -29.05 44.48
N GLU A 139 14.36 -28.54 45.50
CA GLU A 139 13.97 -28.68 46.91
C GLU A 139 12.61 -28.01 47.21
N LYS A 140 12.39 -26.80 46.69
CA LYS A 140 11.13 -26.08 46.84
C LYS A 140 9.96 -26.75 46.12
N CYS A 141 10.16 -27.22 44.89
CA CYS A 141 9.13 -27.93 44.13
C CYS A 141 8.62 -29.17 44.87
N LEU A 142 9.50 -29.96 45.50
CA LEU A 142 9.08 -31.12 46.28
C LEU A 142 8.16 -30.72 47.44
N SER A 143 8.54 -29.67 48.18
CA SER A 143 7.73 -29.12 49.28
C SER A 143 6.36 -28.63 48.80
N PHE A 144 6.31 -27.91 47.67
CA PHE A 144 5.04 -27.43 47.08
C PHE A 144 4.15 -28.58 46.62
N LEU A 145 4.73 -29.67 46.09
CA LEU A 145 3.98 -30.85 45.68
C LEU A 145 3.44 -31.67 46.86
N GLU A 146 4.13 -31.69 48.00
CA GLU A 146 3.61 -32.34 49.23
C GLU A 146 2.34 -31.64 49.75
N HIS A 147 2.25 -30.31 49.58
CA HIS A 147 1.17 -29.47 50.09
C HIS A 147 0.18 -28.96 49.03
N SER A 148 0.30 -29.43 47.79
CA SER A 148 -0.49 -29.01 46.61
C SER A 148 -1.99 -29.33 46.69
N HIS A 149 -2.35 -30.26 47.56
CA HIS A 149 -3.74 -30.66 47.79
C HIS A 149 -4.55 -29.60 48.54
N TYR A 150 -3.90 -28.62 49.17
CA TYR A 150 -4.57 -27.52 49.84
C TYR A 150 -5.08 -26.50 48.81
N PRO A 151 -6.39 -26.27 48.69
CA PRO A 151 -6.91 -25.49 47.57
C PRO A 151 -6.51 -24.02 47.64
N LEU A 152 -6.26 -23.40 46.49
CA LEU A 152 -5.90 -21.98 46.39
C LEU A 152 -6.88 -21.08 47.13
N GLN A 153 -8.19 -21.35 47.05
CA GLN A 153 -9.19 -20.53 47.73
C GLN A 153 -9.04 -20.54 49.26
N HIS A 154 -8.58 -21.66 49.83
CA HIS A 154 -8.24 -21.73 51.25
C HIS A 154 -6.96 -20.94 51.55
N ILE A 155 -5.90 -21.08 50.74
CA ILE A 155 -4.66 -20.28 50.86
C ILE A 155 -5.00 -18.78 50.87
N LEU A 156 -5.84 -18.33 49.94
CA LEU A 156 -6.26 -16.94 49.85
C LEU A 156 -7.09 -16.49 51.06
N THR A 157 -8.00 -17.35 51.54
CA THR A 157 -8.84 -17.05 52.71
C THR A 157 -8.01 -16.94 53.98
N ASP A 158 -7.04 -17.83 54.18
CA ASP A 158 -6.13 -17.84 55.33
C ASP A 158 -5.21 -16.60 55.37
N LEU A 159 -4.94 -16.01 54.21
CA LEU A 159 -4.15 -14.79 54.05
C LEU A 159 -5.01 -13.52 53.97
N HIS A 160 -6.34 -13.65 54.11
CA HIS A 160 -7.32 -12.56 53.98
C HIS A 160 -7.26 -11.81 52.63
N LEU A 161 -7.03 -12.56 51.55
CA LEU A 161 -6.94 -12.05 50.18
C LEU A 161 -8.12 -12.49 49.30
N THR A 162 -8.49 -11.65 48.34
CA THR A 162 -9.40 -11.99 47.25
C THR A 162 -8.61 -12.22 45.96
N GLN A 163 -9.08 -13.07 45.04
CA GLN A 163 -8.38 -13.36 43.77
C GLN A 163 -8.07 -12.11 42.93
N SER A 164 -8.89 -11.05 43.04
CA SER A 164 -8.66 -9.76 42.39
C SER A 164 -7.41 -9.02 42.89
N ASN A 165 -6.92 -9.36 44.08
CA ASN A 165 -5.87 -8.61 44.80
C ASN A 165 -4.53 -9.34 44.81
N VAL A 166 -4.34 -10.35 43.94
CA VAL A 166 -3.16 -11.22 43.97
C VAL A 166 -2.39 -11.16 42.66
N SER A 167 -1.15 -10.70 42.75
CA SER A 167 -0.29 -10.44 41.58
C SER A 167 0.37 -11.70 41.01
N PHE A 168 0.63 -12.74 41.82
CA PHE A 168 1.26 -13.97 41.31
C PHE A 168 0.38 -14.73 40.30
N LEU A 169 -0.91 -14.41 40.20
CA LEU A 169 -1.83 -14.93 39.18
C LEU A 169 -1.74 -14.19 37.83
N GLU A 170 -0.79 -13.27 37.68
CA GLU A 170 -0.53 -12.52 36.44
C GLU A 170 0.61 -13.14 35.62
N THR A 171 1.54 -13.82 36.28
CA THR A 171 2.66 -14.53 35.64
C THR A 171 2.53 -16.01 35.96
N MET A 172 2.59 -16.84 34.92
CA MET A 172 2.41 -18.28 35.04
C MET A 172 3.51 -19.02 34.30
N PHE A 173 3.95 -20.13 34.88
CA PHE A 173 4.80 -21.10 34.19
C PHE A 173 4.16 -22.48 34.25
N ASP A 174 4.01 -23.10 33.09
CA ASP A 174 3.54 -24.48 32.97
C ASP A 174 4.40 -25.26 31.99
N PHE A 175 4.53 -26.56 32.27
CA PHE A 175 5.16 -27.52 31.38
C PHE A 175 4.17 -28.65 31.09
N ILE A 176 3.81 -28.83 29.83
CA ILE A 176 2.86 -29.85 29.40
C ILE A 176 3.58 -30.80 28.45
N THR A 177 3.69 -32.07 28.84
CA THR A 177 4.13 -33.12 27.92
C THR A 177 2.92 -33.63 27.15
N ILE A 178 2.82 -33.27 25.88
CA ILE A 178 1.81 -33.80 24.99
C ILE A 178 2.37 -35.08 24.40
N SER A 179 1.95 -36.24 24.93
CA SER A 179 2.28 -37.52 24.31
C SER A 179 1.62 -37.59 22.93
N ARG A 180 2.41 -37.82 21.86
CA ARG A 180 1.92 -38.06 20.49
C ARG A 180 0.86 -39.17 20.40
N GLY A 181 0.68 -39.99 21.43
CA GLY A 181 -0.28 -41.10 21.49
C GLY A 181 -1.78 -40.73 21.55
N VAL A 182 -2.17 -39.45 21.52
CA VAL A 182 -3.59 -39.09 21.26
C VAL A 182 -3.94 -39.24 19.77
N ASN A 183 -2.94 -39.30 18.89
CA ASN A 183 -3.14 -39.46 17.45
C ASN A 183 -3.53 -40.90 17.04
N ASP A 184 -3.33 -41.89 17.91
CA ASP A 184 -3.58 -43.31 17.64
C ASP A 184 -4.68 -43.86 18.55
N LEU A 185 -5.85 -43.20 18.61
CA LEU A 185 -6.95 -43.64 19.46
C LEU A 185 -7.72 -44.75 18.74
N CYS A 186 -7.30 -46.01 18.92
CA CYS A 186 -7.91 -47.14 18.25
C CYS A 186 -9.19 -47.62 18.98
N LEU A 187 -10.38 -47.43 18.39
CA LEU A 187 -11.64 -47.98 18.86
C LEU A 187 -12.06 -49.14 17.97
N ASN A 188 -12.14 -50.36 18.53
CA ASN A 188 -12.61 -51.56 17.81
C ASN A 188 -11.91 -51.82 16.45
N GLY A 189 -10.60 -51.55 16.36
CA GLY A 189 -9.83 -51.71 15.12
C GLY A 189 -9.92 -50.53 14.16
N VAL A 190 -10.56 -49.43 14.55
CA VAL A 190 -10.59 -48.16 13.83
C VAL A 190 -9.66 -47.17 14.54
N ASN A 191 -8.59 -46.74 13.86
CA ASN A 191 -7.75 -45.65 14.34
C ASN A 191 -8.53 -44.33 14.20
N LEU A 192 -8.78 -43.66 15.32
CA LEU A 192 -9.24 -42.28 15.31
C LEU A 192 -8.02 -41.37 15.21
N GLU A 193 -7.95 -40.61 14.13
CA GLU A 193 -7.06 -39.46 14.03
C GLU A 193 -7.77 -38.23 14.61
N GLN A 194 -7.04 -37.44 15.38
CA GLN A 194 -7.50 -36.10 15.75
C GLN A 194 -7.54 -35.23 14.49
N VAL A 195 -8.75 -34.87 14.03
CA VAL A 195 -8.91 -33.91 12.93
C VAL A 195 -8.34 -32.57 13.39
N SER A 196 -7.13 -32.24 12.93
CA SER A 196 -6.60 -30.89 13.02
C SER A 196 -7.49 -30.01 12.16
N LEU A 197 -8.10 -28.97 12.73
CA LEU A 197 -8.79 -27.94 11.93
C LEU A 197 -7.77 -27.45 10.90
N THR A 198 -7.99 -27.78 9.63
CA THR A 198 -7.01 -27.54 8.58
C THR A 198 -7.08 -26.07 8.19
N SER A 199 -5.92 -25.41 8.22
CA SER A 199 -5.85 -23.98 7.95
C SER A 199 -6.12 -23.71 6.46
N ALA A 200 -6.76 -22.58 6.18
CA ALA A 200 -6.82 -22.05 4.82
C ALA A 200 -5.41 -21.71 4.30
N SER A 201 -5.20 -21.78 2.99
CA SER A 201 -3.99 -21.25 2.36
C SER A 201 -3.94 -19.73 2.53
N PHE A 202 -2.77 -19.11 2.34
CA PHE A 202 -2.67 -17.65 2.43
C PHE A 202 -3.50 -16.95 1.34
N ALA A 203 -3.57 -17.53 0.14
CA ALA A 203 -4.39 -17.00 -0.95
C ALA A 203 -5.88 -17.04 -0.61
N GLN A 204 -6.37 -18.14 -0.03
CA GLN A 204 -7.75 -18.27 0.43
C GLN A 204 -8.09 -17.24 1.51
N ALA A 205 -7.19 -17.07 2.49
CA ALA A 205 -7.38 -16.10 3.56
C ALA A 205 -7.45 -14.66 3.04
N LEU A 206 -6.64 -14.32 2.04
CA LEU A 206 -6.64 -13.01 1.40
C LEU A 206 -7.95 -12.75 0.63
N LEU A 207 -8.36 -13.69 -0.22
CA LEU A 207 -9.61 -13.57 -0.99
C LEU A 207 -10.84 -13.46 -0.08
N TRP A 208 -10.92 -14.34 0.93
CA TRP A 208 -12.01 -14.28 1.92
C TRP A 208 -12.03 -12.95 2.68
N HIS A 209 -10.87 -12.42 3.06
CA HIS A 209 -10.78 -11.13 3.73
C HIS A 209 -11.30 -9.99 2.84
N ASN A 210 -10.86 -9.94 1.58
CA ASN A 210 -11.32 -8.94 0.62
C ASN A 210 -12.84 -9.02 0.42
N GLU A 211 -13.37 -10.22 0.21
CA GLU A 211 -14.82 -10.43 0.05
C GLU A 211 -15.60 -9.98 1.28
N SER A 212 -15.12 -10.31 2.48
CA SER A 212 -15.77 -9.94 3.74
C SER A 212 -15.88 -8.42 3.93
N ILE A 213 -14.91 -7.65 3.41
CA ILE A 213 -14.95 -6.18 3.42
C ILE A 213 -16.01 -5.69 2.43
N HIS A 214 -16.01 -6.22 1.20
CA HIS A 214 -16.93 -5.81 0.14
C HIS A 214 -18.40 -6.14 0.47
N CYS A 215 -18.65 -7.21 1.20
CA CYS A 215 -19.98 -7.62 1.67
C CYS A 215 -20.52 -6.78 2.85
N THR A 216 -19.80 -5.76 3.33
CA THR A 216 -20.35 -4.86 4.35
C THR A 216 -21.50 -4.02 3.77
N PRO A 217 -22.60 -3.79 4.52
CA PRO A 217 -23.87 -3.26 3.98
C PRO A 217 -23.83 -1.88 3.30
N HIS A 218 -22.68 -1.21 3.31
CA HIS A 218 -22.50 0.17 2.84
C HIS A 218 -21.46 0.32 1.72
N ILE A 219 -20.81 -0.77 1.26
CA ILE A 219 -19.71 -0.70 0.27
C ILE A 219 -20.15 -1.21 -1.11
N SER A 220 -20.52 -2.49 -1.23
CA SER A 220 -20.92 -3.09 -2.51
C SER A 220 -21.92 -4.24 -2.29
N GLN A 221 -22.96 -4.34 -3.12
CA GLN A 221 -23.98 -5.41 -3.03
C GLN A 221 -23.85 -6.44 -4.17
N VAL A 222 -22.64 -6.65 -4.68
CA VAL A 222 -22.38 -7.46 -5.88
C VAL A 222 -21.21 -8.41 -5.62
N ALA A 223 -21.32 -9.63 -6.14
CA ALA A 223 -20.27 -10.63 -6.09
C ALA A 223 -19.09 -10.26 -6.99
N ILE A 224 -17.88 -10.40 -6.47
CA ILE A 224 -16.64 -10.12 -7.19
C ILE A 224 -15.86 -11.39 -7.54
N TYR A 225 -16.01 -12.45 -6.74
CA TYR A 225 -15.26 -13.70 -6.85
C TYR A 225 -16.03 -14.86 -7.50
N ASN A 226 -17.19 -14.62 -8.11
CA ASN A 226 -17.84 -15.62 -8.94
C ASN A 226 -17.09 -15.76 -10.27
N MET A 227 -16.84 -17.00 -10.71
CA MET A 227 -16.12 -17.34 -11.94
C MET A 227 -17.01 -18.14 -12.91
N PRO A 228 -17.95 -17.49 -13.62
CA PRO A 228 -18.78 -18.18 -14.62
C PRO A 228 -17.99 -18.44 -15.90
N PHE A 229 -17.81 -19.73 -16.24
CA PHE A 229 -17.28 -20.19 -17.52
C PHE A 229 -18.44 -20.62 -18.41
N VAL A 230 -18.70 -19.85 -19.47
CA VAL A 230 -19.85 -20.05 -20.37
C VAL A 230 -19.42 -20.78 -21.64
N TYR A 231 -20.12 -21.86 -21.96
CA TYR A 231 -19.88 -22.72 -23.12
C TYR A 231 -21.14 -22.91 -23.96
N ARG A 232 -20.93 -23.15 -25.25
CA ARG A 232 -21.96 -23.57 -26.20
C ARG A 232 -21.48 -24.77 -27.01
N LEU A 233 -22.40 -25.53 -27.57
CA LEU A 233 -22.07 -26.60 -28.52
C LEU A 233 -21.82 -26.05 -29.93
N ARG A 234 -20.93 -26.69 -30.68
CA ARG A 234 -20.81 -26.47 -32.13
C ARG A 234 -22.04 -26.99 -32.87
N LEU A 235 -22.27 -26.47 -34.08
CA LEU A 235 -23.35 -26.90 -34.97
C LEU A 235 -23.28 -28.42 -35.17
N HIS A 236 -24.44 -29.09 -35.21
CA HIS A 236 -24.60 -30.54 -35.37
C HIS A 236 -24.23 -31.44 -34.18
N TYR A 237 -23.66 -30.91 -33.11
CA TYR A 237 -23.43 -31.68 -31.88
C TYR A 237 -24.60 -31.57 -30.90
N THR A 238 -24.80 -32.62 -30.12
CA THR A 238 -25.74 -32.65 -28.99
C THR A 238 -25.06 -33.20 -27.75
N LEU A 239 -25.55 -32.86 -26.55
CA LEU A 239 -25.00 -33.36 -25.27
C LEU A 239 -26.13 -33.81 -24.35
N SER A 240 -25.96 -34.96 -23.69
CA SER A 240 -26.94 -35.47 -22.72
C SER A 240 -26.76 -34.77 -21.38
N VAL A 241 -27.78 -34.03 -20.95
CA VAL A 241 -27.79 -33.33 -19.65
C VAL A 241 -27.73 -34.32 -18.49
N GLN A 242 -28.37 -35.48 -18.64
CA GLN A 242 -28.35 -36.52 -17.61
C GLN A 242 -26.95 -37.14 -17.44
N HIS A 243 -26.25 -37.43 -18.53
CA HIS A 243 -24.86 -37.92 -18.46
C HIS A 243 -23.91 -36.84 -17.95
N LEU A 244 -24.11 -35.58 -18.37
CA LEU A 244 -23.35 -34.44 -17.87
C LEU A 244 -23.48 -34.31 -16.35
N ARG A 245 -24.71 -34.34 -15.85
CA ARG A 245 -24.99 -34.26 -14.40
C ARG A 245 -24.32 -35.40 -13.63
N HIS A 246 -24.34 -36.63 -14.17
CA HIS A 246 -23.66 -37.76 -13.54
C HIS A 246 -22.14 -37.60 -13.53
N ALA A 247 -21.55 -37.19 -14.66
CA ALA A 247 -20.12 -36.93 -14.78
C ALA A 247 -19.65 -35.85 -13.78
N LEU A 248 -20.41 -34.76 -13.64
CA LEU A 248 -20.13 -33.72 -12.65
C LEU A 248 -20.15 -34.23 -11.20
N GLN A 249 -21.06 -35.16 -10.86
CA GLN A 249 -21.06 -35.78 -9.52
C GLN A 249 -19.76 -36.53 -9.24
N LEU A 250 -19.21 -37.22 -10.25
CA LEU A 250 -17.93 -37.94 -10.12
C LEU A 250 -16.76 -36.97 -9.91
N ILE A 251 -16.72 -35.84 -10.65
CA ILE A 251 -15.69 -34.80 -10.49
C ILE A 251 -15.73 -34.21 -9.09
N VAL A 252 -16.92 -33.81 -8.63
CA VAL A 252 -17.11 -33.22 -7.29
C VAL A 252 -16.76 -34.23 -6.19
N THR A 253 -16.93 -35.54 -6.46
CA THR A 253 -16.50 -36.60 -5.54
C THR A 253 -14.97 -36.74 -5.51
N LYS A 254 -14.30 -36.74 -6.66
CA LYS A 254 -12.83 -36.82 -6.76
C LYS A 254 -12.14 -35.61 -6.15
N HIS A 255 -12.62 -34.40 -6.46
CA HIS A 255 -11.96 -33.15 -6.09
C HIS A 255 -12.55 -32.53 -4.84
N GLN A 256 -11.88 -32.73 -3.71
CA GLN A 256 -12.32 -32.22 -2.40
C GLN A 256 -12.50 -30.69 -2.35
N SER A 257 -11.74 -29.92 -3.14
CA SER A 257 -11.88 -28.45 -3.19
C SER A 257 -13.30 -28.01 -3.56
N LEU A 258 -13.99 -28.77 -4.42
CA LEU A 258 -15.37 -28.51 -4.86
C LEU A 258 -16.43 -28.86 -3.79
N ARG A 259 -16.01 -29.35 -2.63
CA ARG A 259 -16.84 -29.71 -1.46
C ARG A 259 -16.27 -29.16 -0.16
N THR A 260 -15.37 -28.19 -0.25
CA THR A 260 -14.70 -27.60 0.91
C THR A 260 -15.49 -26.39 1.39
N SER A 261 -15.83 -26.37 2.67
CA SER A 261 -16.32 -25.19 3.36
C SER A 261 -15.16 -24.32 3.82
N LEU A 262 -15.31 -22.99 3.73
CA LEU A 262 -14.44 -22.00 4.35
C LEU A 262 -15.18 -21.33 5.51
N ILE A 263 -14.66 -21.53 6.73
CA ILE A 263 -15.34 -21.08 7.96
C ILE A 263 -14.37 -20.22 8.76
N PHE A 264 -14.82 -19.02 9.14
CA PHE A 264 -14.05 -18.12 9.97
C PHE A 264 -14.31 -18.37 11.46
N TYR A 265 -13.30 -18.85 12.16
CA TYR A 265 -13.36 -19.10 13.60
C TYR A 265 -12.94 -17.84 14.36
N THR A 266 -13.94 -17.11 14.85
CA THR A 266 -13.76 -15.83 15.56
C THR A 266 -12.89 -15.94 16.81
N HIS A 267 -12.95 -17.06 17.54
CA HIS A 267 -12.16 -17.26 18.77
C HIS A 267 -10.65 -17.19 18.55
N ASN A 268 -10.16 -17.69 17.41
CA ASN A 268 -8.73 -17.75 17.10
C ASN A 268 -8.35 -16.84 15.92
N ASN A 269 -9.29 -16.04 15.43
CA ASN A 269 -9.13 -15.15 14.26
C ASN A 269 -8.51 -15.88 13.05
N ARG A 270 -8.99 -17.10 12.78
CA ARG A 270 -8.45 -18.00 11.76
C ARG A 270 -9.52 -18.47 10.79
N LEU A 271 -9.19 -18.44 9.51
CA LEU A 271 -9.97 -19.11 8.46
C LEU A 271 -9.53 -20.57 8.40
N ILE A 272 -10.50 -21.47 8.49
CA ILE A 272 -10.26 -22.91 8.36
C ILE A 272 -11.01 -23.47 7.16
N GLN A 273 -10.59 -24.65 6.75
CA GLN A 273 -11.21 -25.46 5.73
C GLN A 273 -11.82 -26.71 6.35
N GLU A 274 -12.98 -27.12 5.85
CA GLU A 274 -13.61 -28.38 6.22
C GLU A 274 -14.19 -29.05 4.98
N THR A 275 -13.78 -30.29 4.69
CA THR A 275 -14.34 -31.05 3.58
C THR A 275 -15.66 -31.66 4.01
N ILE A 276 -16.74 -31.38 3.28
CA ILE A 276 -18.03 -31.99 3.55
C ILE A 276 -18.06 -33.39 2.95
N ASP A 277 -18.21 -34.40 3.82
CA ASP A 277 -18.47 -35.78 3.40
C ASP A 277 -19.98 -36.00 3.24
N PHE A 278 -20.46 -35.88 2.01
CA PHE A 278 -21.88 -36.04 1.68
C PHE A 278 -22.38 -37.49 1.72
N SER A 279 -21.54 -38.47 2.09
CA SER A 279 -21.98 -39.86 2.29
C SER A 279 -23.06 -40.01 3.37
N GLN A 280 -23.25 -39.01 4.24
CA GLN A 280 -24.17 -39.05 5.38
C GLN A 280 -25.48 -38.24 5.20
N HIS A 281 -25.60 -37.42 4.15
CA HIS A 281 -26.77 -36.57 3.93
C HIS A 281 -27.27 -36.66 2.48
N ASN A 282 -28.58 -36.85 2.29
CA ASN A 282 -29.31 -36.93 1.00
C ASN A 282 -29.24 -35.64 0.13
N ASN A 283 -28.23 -34.80 0.30
CA ASN A 283 -28.11 -33.51 -0.34
C ASN A 283 -27.28 -33.60 -1.62
N THR A 284 -27.66 -32.79 -2.61
CA THR A 284 -26.93 -32.62 -3.88
C THR A 284 -25.51 -32.10 -3.61
N LEU A 285 -24.50 -32.79 -4.15
CA LEU A 285 -23.07 -32.45 -4.01
C LEU A 285 -22.71 -31.04 -4.51
N PHE A 286 -23.52 -30.48 -5.39
CA PHE A 286 -23.35 -29.15 -6.00
C PHE A 286 -24.71 -28.67 -6.53
N THR A 287 -24.79 -27.37 -6.86
CA THR A 287 -26.04 -26.76 -7.35
C THR A 287 -26.21 -27.00 -8.86
N PHE A 288 -27.32 -27.60 -9.28
CA PHE A 288 -27.63 -27.84 -10.70
C PHE A 288 -28.95 -27.15 -11.07
N ILE A 289 -28.91 -26.17 -11.98
CA ILE A 289 -30.06 -25.32 -12.34
C ILE A 289 -30.31 -25.39 -13.84
N GLU A 290 -31.57 -25.36 -14.22
CA GLU A 290 -32.04 -25.30 -15.60
C GLU A 290 -32.96 -24.09 -15.77
N SER A 291 -32.70 -23.25 -16.77
CA SER A 291 -33.52 -22.09 -17.11
C SER A 291 -33.77 -22.01 -18.61
N THR A 292 -34.70 -21.13 -19.02
CA THR A 292 -34.99 -20.87 -20.43
C THR A 292 -34.85 -19.39 -20.73
N TYR A 293 -34.46 -19.07 -21.96
CA TYR A 293 -34.45 -17.70 -22.46
C TYR A 293 -35.17 -17.61 -23.81
N THR A 294 -35.84 -16.48 -24.05
CA THR A 294 -36.54 -16.21 -25.31
C THR A 294 -35.99 -15.00 -26.05
N THR A 295 -35.37 -14.07 -25.32
CA THR A 295 -34.76 -12.85 -25.86
C THR A 295 -33.27 -12.78 -25.50
N HIS A 296 -32.50 -12.01 -26.27
CA HIS A 296 -31.09 -11.79 -25.99
C HIS A 296 -30.86 -11.05 -24.66
N GLU A 297 -31.77 -10.13 -24.29
CA GLU A 297 -31.74 -9.40 -23.02
C GLU A 297 -31.85 -10.34 -21.81
N GLN A 298 -32.82 -11.27 -21.82
CA GLN A 298 -32.96 -12.30 -20.78
C GLN A 298 -31.70 -13.16 -20.64
N LEU A 299 -31.04 -13.48 -21.75
CA LEU A 299 -29.79 -14.23 -21.74
C LEU A 299 -28.67 -13.46 -21.05
N ILE A 300 -28.55 -12.16 -21.37
CA ILE A 300 -27.58 -11.26 -20.73
C ILE A 300 -27.86 -11.16 -19.24
N ASP A 301 -29.12 -10.98 -18.84
CA ASP A 301 -29.52 -10.90 -17.43
C ASP A 301 -29.13 -12.16 -16.65
N LEU A 302 -29.42 -13.36 -17.20
CA LEU A 302 -29.05 -14.63 -16.57
C LEU A 302 -27.52 -14.78 -16.41
N ILE A 303 -26.74 -14.39 -17.42
CA ILE A 303 -25.28 -14.44 -17.37
C ILE A 303 -24.72 -13.39 -16.38
N HIS A 304 -25.34 -12.21 -16.32
CA HIS A 304 -24.99 -11.14 -15.39
C HIS A 304 -25.30 -11.57 -13.95
N GLU A 305 -26.42 -12.22 -13.70
CA GLU A 305 -26.76 -12.80 -12.39
C GLU A 305 -25.71 -13.82 -11.95
N GLU A 306 -25.27 -14.73 -12.83
CA GLU A 306 -24.21 -15.70 -12.51
C GLU A 306 -22.89 -15.03 -12.05
N LYS A 307 -22.54 -13.87 -12.63
CA LYS A 307 -21.31 -13.15 -12.28
C LYS A 307 -21.45 -12.31 -11.02
N TYR A 308 -22.58 -11.66 -10.79
CA TYR A 308 -22.69 -10.54 -9.84
C TYR A 308 -23.62 -10.78 -8.65
N ASN A 309 -24.34 -11.90 -8.61
CA ASN A 309 -25.22 -12.21 -7.49
C ASN A 309 -24.45 -12.82 -6.30
N LEU A 310 -24.47 -12.12 -5.15
CA LEU A 310 -23.83 -12.53 -3.89
C LEU A 310 -24.45 -13.78 -3.25
N GLN A 311 -25.68 -14.12 -3.59
CA GLN A 311 -26.43 -15.21 -2.96
C GLN A 311 -26.21 -16.57 -3.64
N LEU A 312 -25.35 -16.64 -4.68
CA LEU A 312 -25.18 -17.88 -5.46
C LEU A 312 -24.33 -18.93 -4.77
N PHE A 313 -23.42 -18.52 -3.90
CA PHE A 313 -22.50 -19.40 -3.17
C PHE A 313 -22.61 -19.15 -1.66
N ASP A 314 -22.51 -20.23 -0.90
CA ASP A 314 -22.37 -20.19 0.56
C ASP A 314 -21.12 -21.00 0.93
N LEU A 315 -20.03 -20.27 1.14
CA LEU A 315 -18.72 -20.85 1.44
C LEU A 315 -18.72 -21.62 2.77
N ALA A 316 -19.55 -21.24 3.74
CA ALA A 316 -19.60 -21.94 5.03
C ALA A 316 -20.29 -23.30 4.93
N GLN A 317 -21.19 -23.47 3.94
CA GLN A 317 -21.89 -24.71 3.63
C GLN A 317 -21.25 -25.53 2.50
N GLY A 318 -20.07 -25.12 2.00
CA GLY A 318 -19.36 -25.84 0.94
C GLY A 318 -20.10 -25.85 -0.40
N LEU A 319 -21.06 -24.94 -0.60
CA LEU A 319 -21.77 -24.72 -1.86
C LEU A 319 -20.94 -23.78 -2.73
N VAL A 320 -19.93 -24.34 -3.39
CA VAL A 320 -18.83 -23.58 -4.03
C VAL A 320 -18.74 -23.80 -5.54
N PHE A 321 -19.57 -24.72 -6.07
CA PHE A 321 -19.70 -25.04 -7.47
C PHE A 321 -21.17 -25.13 -7.88
N ARG A 322 -21.50 -24.56 -9.04
CA ARG A 322 -22.82 -24.65 -9.65
C ARG A 322 -22.71 -24.86 -11.17
N CYS A 323 -23.64 -25.65 -11.70
CA CYS A 323 -23.81 -25.85 -13.14
C CYS A 323 -25.19 -25.31 -13.53
N HIS A 324 -25.21 -24.38 -14.49
CA HIS A 324 -26.45 -23.78 -14.99
C HIS A 324 -26.60 -24.05 -16.48
N ILE A 325 -27.67 -24.76 -16.83
CA ILE A 325 -28.05 -25.04 -18.21
C ILE A 325 -29.11 -24.03 -18.64
N ILE A 326 -28.85 -23.31 -19.73
CA ILE A 326 -29.76 -22.28 -20.26
C ILE A 326 -30.26 -22.72 -21.63
N TYR A 327 -31.54 -23.07 -21.74
CA TYR A 327 -32.15 -23.56 -22.98
C TYR A 327 -32.78 -22.44 -23.80
N TYR A 328 -32.64 -22.50 -25.12
CA TYR A 328 -33.34 -21.58 -26.00
C TYR A 328 -34.82 -21.97 -26.15
N LYS A 329 -35.70 -21.04 -25.74
CA LYS A 329 -37.18 -21.11 -25.74
C LYS A 329 -37.82 -22.15 -24.81
N GLN A 330 -37.35 -23.39 -24.82
CA GLN A 330 -37.95 -24.46 -24.02
C GLN A 330 -36.93 -25.54 -23.66
N ILE A 331 -37.16 -26.18 -22.50
CA ILE A 331 -36.38 -27.34 -22.07
C ILE A 331 -36.64 -28.50 -23.05
N SER A 332 -35.57 -29.12 -23.52
CA SER A 332 -35.64 -30.26 -24.44
C SER A 332 -36.32 -31.47 -23.77
N SER A 333 -37.36 -32.03 -24.40
CA SER A 333 -38.05 -33.23 -23.88
C SER A 333 -37.15 -34.46 -23.78
N ASN A 334 -36.07 -34.47 -24.55
CA ASN A 334 -35.11 -35.57 -24.57
C ASN A 334 -33.89 -35.29 -23.67
N HIS A 335 -33.89 -34.16 -22.94
CA HIS A 335 -32.75 -33.69 -22.14
C HIS A 335 -31.42 -33.64 -22.92
N LEU A 336 -31.51 -33.28 -24.20
CA LEU A 336 -30.37 -33.07 -25.09
C LEU A 336 -30.17 -31.58 -25.34
N LEU A 337 -28.95 -31.11 -25.12
CA LEU A 337 -28.50 -29.76 -25.50
C LEU A 337 -28.13 -29.69 -26.96
N SER A 338 -28.26 -28.50 -27.53
CA SER A 338 -27.92 -28.16 -28.91
C SER A 338 -27.03 -26.91 -28.97
N HIS A 339 -26.56 -26.54 -30.15
CA HIS A 339 -25.75 -25.33 -30.38
C HIS A 339 -26.40 -23.99 -29.97
N LYS A 340 -27.72 -23.98 -29.69
CA LYS A 340 -28.45 -22.78 -29.23
C LYS A 340 -28.51 -22.68 -27.71
N ASP A 341 -28.19 -23.75 -27.00
CA ASP A 341 -28.25 -23.81 -25.55
C ASP A 341 -26.87 -23.49 -24.98
N LEU A 342 -26.83 -22.99 -23.74
CA LEU A 342 -25.59 -22.68 -23.04
C LEU A 342 -25.41 -23.55 -21.80
N ILE A 343 -24.15 -23.77 -21.46
CA ILE A 343 -23.71 -24.42 -20.22
C ILE A 343 -22.83 -23.42 -19.48
N ILE A 344 -23.15 -23.14 -18.23
CA ILE A 344 -22.31 -22.32 -17.35
C ILE A 344 -21.79 -23.21 -16.24
N PHE A 345 -20.47 -23.35 -16.14
CA PHE A 345 -19.79 -23.86 -14.96
C PHE A 345 -19.34 -22.66 -14.15
N ASN A 346 -19.92 -22.45 -12.98
CA ASN A 346 -19.60 -21.30 -12.15
C ASN A 346 -19.03 -21.78 -10.81
N PHE A 347 -17.88 -21.22 -10.44
CA PHE A 347 -17.12 -21.56 -9.25
C PHE A 347 -16.89 -20.31 -8.40
N HIS A 348 -16.67 -20.51 -7.12
CA HIS A 348 -16.14 -19.45 -6.28
C HIS A 348 -14.61 -19.42 -6.32
N HIS A 349 -14.02 -18.24 -6.55
CA HIS A 349 -12.57 -18.08 -6.77
C HIS A 349 -11.72 -18.53 -5.58
N ALA A 350 -12.26 -18.45 -4.35
CA ALA A 350 -11.59 -18.95 -3.16
C ALA A 350 -11.21 -20.46 -3.19
N LEU A 351 -11.80 -21.25 -4.09
CA LEU A 351 -11.57 -22.71 -4.17
C LEU A 351 -11.22 -23.19 -5.58
N PHE A 352 -11.10 -22.26 -6.52
CA PHE A 352 -10.89 -22.54 -7.93
C PHE A 352 -10.15 -21.37 -8.59
N ASP A 353 -9.17 -21.66 -9.43
CA ASP A 353 -8.45 -20.67 -10.24
C ASP A 353 -8.56 -21.00 -11.74
N TYR A 354 -8.08 -20.11 -12.60
CA TYR A 354 -8.18 -20.32 -14.05
C TYR A 354 -7.51 -21.62 -14.54
N PRO A 355 -6.28 -22.00 -14.11
CA PRO A 355 -5.68 -23.26 -14.52
C PRO A 355 -6.42 -24.51 -14.01
N SER A 356 -7.18 -24.41 -12.90
CA SER A 356 -8.03 -25.52 -12.45
C SER A 356 -9.08 -25.92 -13.50
N MET A 357 -9.43 -25.03 -14.43
CA MET A 357 -10.38 -25.33 -15.49
C MET A 357 -9.88 -26.41 -16.46
N GLU A 358 -8.57 -26.44 -16.73
CA GLU A 358 -7.99 -27.48 -17.59
C GLU A 358 -8.11 -28.87 -16.95
N VAL A 359 -7.83 -28.96 -15.65
CA VAL A 359 -8.00 -30.19 -14.86
C VAL A 359 -9.47 -30.61 -14.82
N PHE A 360 -10.38 -29.66 -14.56
CA PHE A 360 -11.81 -29.90 -14.51
C PHE A 360 -12.35 -30.45 -15.84
N LEU A 361 -11.99 -29.83 -16.97
CA LEU A 361 -12.48 -30.26 -18.29
C LEU A 361 -11.90 -31.61 -18.71
N HIS A 362 -10.63 -31.87 -18.38
CA HIS A 362 -10.00 -33.16 -18.65
C HIS A 362 -10.76 -34.30 -17.94
N ASP A 363 -10.97 -34.15 -16.63
CA ASP A 363 -11.68 -35.12 -15.82
C ASP A 363 -13.16 -35.22 -16.20
N LEU A 364 -13.80 -34.11 -16.60
CA LEU A 364 -15.18 -34.12 -17.08
C LEU A 364 -15.33 -34.96 -18.33
N ASN A 365 -14.41 -34.83 -19.29
CA ASN A 365 -14.46 -35.62 -20.50
C ASN A 365 -14.29 -37.12 -20.21
N GLU A 366 -13.34 -37.48 -19.33
CA GLU A 366 -13.14 -38.87 -18.91
C GLU A 366 -14.38 -39.45 -18.22
N ALA A 367 -14.92 -38.71 -17.24
CA ALA A 367 -16.11 -39.09 -16.50
C ALA A 367 -17.34 -39.24 -17.39
N TYR A 368 -17.52 -38.33 -18.35
CA TYR A 368 -18.64 -38.35 -19.27
C TYR A 368 -18.55 -39.52 -20.26
N THR A 369 -17.34 -39.81 -20.76
CA THR A 369 -17.12 -40.86 -21.77
C THR A 369 -17.19 -42.26 -21.17
N THR A 370 -16.60 -42.46 -20.00
CA THR A 370 -16.48 -43.78 -19.37
C THR A 370 -17.56 -44.07 -18.34
N GLY A 371 -18.22 -43.04 -17.81
CA GLY A 371 -19.15 -43.14 -16.69
C GLY A 371 -18.45 -43.37 -15.34
N GLN A 372 -17.12 -43.27 -15.26
CA GLN A 372 -16.31 -43.46 -14.05
C GLN A 372 -15.12 -42.49 -14.04
N LEU A 373 -14.54 -42.28 -12.85
CA LEU A 373 -13.28 -41.54 -12.68
C LEU A 373 -12.42 -42.38 -11.76
N LEU A 374 -11.30 -42.88 -12.26
CA LEU A 374 -10.38 -43.72 -11.48
C LEU A 374 -9.32 -42.84 -10.81
N TYR A 375 -9.20 -42.97 -9.50
CA TYR A 375 -8.18 -42.32 -8.70
C TYR A 375 -7.90 -43.17 -7.45
N ASP A 376 -6.72 -43.01 -6.87
CA ASP A 376 -6.35 -43.66 -5.62
C ASP A 376 -6.34 -42.63 -4.50
N ASP A 377 -7.28 -42.78 -3.57
CA ASP A 377 -7.46 -41.87 -2.43
C ASP A 377 -6.21 -41.73 -1.55
N ASN A 378 -5.32 -42.74 -1.56
CA ASN A 378 -4.10 -42.74 -0.75
C ASN A 378 -2.96 -41.93 -1.37
N THR A 379 -2.98 -41.73 -2.69
CA THR A 379 -1.91 -41.04 -3.42
C THR A 379 -2.37 -39.73 -4.05
N LEU A 380 -3.69 -39.46 -4.06
CA LEU A 380 -4.25 -38.21 -4.53
C LEU A 380 -3.88 -37.05 -3.60
N LEU A 381 -2.98 -36.18 -4.08
CA LEU A 381 -2.66 -34.91 -3.42
C LEU A 381 -3.89 -34.00 -3.44
N ARG A 382 -4.29 -33.50 -2.26
CA ARG A 382 -5.45 -32.60 -2.11
C ARG A 382 -4.98 -31.17 -1.92
N TYR A 383 -5.82 -30.21 -2.29
CA TYR A 383 -5.53 -28.80 -2.02
C TYR A 383 -5.36 -28.50 -0.52
N LEU A 384 -6.10 -29.22 0.33
CA LEU A 384 -5.97 -29.13 1.78
C LEU A 384 -4.55 -29.45 2.26
N ASP A 385 -3.92 -30.48 1.66
CA ASP A 385 -2.54 -30.87 1.98
C ASP A 385 -1.57 -29.74 1.59
N TYR A 386 -1.77 -29.15 0.40
CA TYR A 386 -1.02 -27.98 -0.04
C TYR A 386 -1.14 -26.82 0.95
N ALA A 387 -2.36 -26.48 1.38
CA ALA A 387 -2.61 -25.37 2.30
C ALA A 387 -1.91 -25.58 3.66
N VAL A 388 -1.93 -26.81 4.19
CA VAL A 388 -1.23 -27.16 5.44
C VAL A 388 0.29 -27.07 5.26
N ILE A 389 0.82 -27.60 4.16
CA ILE A 389 2.25 -27.53 3.86
C ILE A 389 2.69 -26.07 3.73
N GLU A 390 1.95 -25.23 3.00
CA GLU A 390 2.26 -23.81 2.82
C GLU A 390 2.35 -23.04 4.15
N GLN A 391 1.42 -23.33 5.08
CA GLN A 391 1.38 -22.70 6.40
C GLN A 391 2.52 -23.15 7.33
N GLN A 392 2.95 -24.42 7.23
CA GLN A 392 3.93 -25.00 8.14
C GLN A 392 5.36 -24.95 7.60
N MET A 393 5.54 -24.85 6.29
CA MET A 393 6.85 -24.94 5.66
C MET A 393 7.74 -23.76 6.04
N SER A 394 8.93 -24.07 6.54
CA SER A 394 9.99 -23.11 6.72
C SER A 394 10.55 -22.71 5.35
N MET A 395 10.42 -21.43 5.01
CA MET A 395 10.82 -20.87 3.72
C MET A 395 11.95 -19.83 3.93
N THR A 396 12.98 -20.19 4.69
CA THR A 396 14.06 -19.26 5.12
C THR A 396 14.74 -18.54 3.95
N GLY A 397 15.04 -19.24 2.86
CA GLY A 397 15.64 -18.64 1.67
C GLY A 397 14.76 -17.56 1.04
N ALA A 398 13.48 -17.85 0.83
CA ALA A 398 12.51 -16.89 0.33
C ALA A 398 12.29 -15.73 1.31
N ASN A 399 12.21 -16.04 2.62
CA ASN A 399 12.05 -15.05 3.67
C ASN A 399 13.20 -14.03 3.67
N MET A 400 14.45 -14.49 3.57
CA MET A 400 15.63 -13.62 3.49
C MET A 400 15.67 -12.83 2.18
N PHE A 401 15.32 -13.44 1.05
CA PHE A 401 15.25 -12.75 -0.23
C PHE A 401 14.27 -11.58 -0.19
N TRP A 402 13.03 -11.80 0.27
CA TRP A 402 12.02 -10.75 0.30
C TRP A 402 12.33 -9.64 1.31
N LEU A 403 12.93 -9.98 2.46
CA LEU A 403 13.46 -9.00 3.42
C LEU A 403 14.51 -8.07 2.78
N ASP A 404 15.42 -8.63 1.99
CA ASP A 404 16.48 -7.87 1.32
C ASP A 404 15.96 -7.07 0.12
N ALA A 405 15.14 -7.69 -0.74
CA ALA A 405 14.57 -7.06 -1.94
C ALA A 405 13.74 -5.80 -1.60
N LEU A 406 13.05 -5.81 -0.45
CA LEU A 406 12.22 -4.71 0.04
C LEU A 406 12.87 -3.90 1.15
N HIS A 407 14.14 -4.17 1.47
CA HIS A 407 14.88 -3.42 2.47
C HIS A 407 14.78 -1.92 2.18
N ASP A 408 14.42 -1.10 3.17
CA ASP A 408 14.24 0.37 3.07
C ASP A 408 13.16 0.88 2.08
N CYS A 409 12.42 -0.01 1.41
CA CYS A 409 11.34 0.41 0.53
C CYS A 409 10.26 1.13 1.35
N LYS A 410 9.81 2.30 0.88
CA LYS A 410 8.78 3.11 1.56
C LYS A 410 7.39 2.58 1.26
N LEU A 411 7.11 1.38 1.77
CA LEU A 411 5.88 0.65 1.53
C LEU A 411 4.65 1.25 2.22
N ASP A 412 4.84 2.29 3.03
CA ASP A 412 3.81 3.12 3.65
C ASP A 412 3.39 4.32 2.79
N GLN A 413 4.11 4.62 1.70
CA GLN A 413 3.85 5.75 0.82
C GLN A 413 3.25 5.28 -0.51
N SER A 414 2.03 5.74 -0.82
CA SER A 414 1.43 5.53 -2.14
C SER A 414 2.26 6.21 -3.22
N LEU A 415 2.30 5.59 -4.40
CA LEU A 415 2.84 6.24 -5.59
C LEU A 415 2.07 7.53 -5.88
N SER A 416 2.78 8.58 -6.28
CA SER A 416 2.16 9.88 -6.59
C SER A 416 1.56 9.88 -8.00
N LEU A 417 0.61 8.98 -8.24
CA LEU A 417 -0.16 8.93 -9.48
C LEU A 417 -1.04 10.19 -9.58
N PRO A 418 -1.46 10.59 -10.80
CA PRO A 418 -2.31 11.77 -11.03
C PRO A 418 -3.76 11.47 -10.62
N PHE A 419 -3.96 11.24 -9.32
CA PHE A 419 -5.28 11.03 -8.75
C PHE A 419 -6.11 12.31 -8.85
N ASP A 420 -7.39 12.17 -9.19
CA ASP A 420 -8.35 13.27 -9.11
C ASP A 420 -8.83 13.49 -7.67
N ARG A 421 -8.69 12.47 -6.82
CA ARG A 421 -9.14 12.44 -5.42
C ARG A 421 -8.14 11.64 -4.58
N TYR A 422 -8.04 11.95 -3.30
CA TYR A 422 -7.20 11.21 -2.36
C TYR A 422 -8.06 10.35 -1.44
N ARG A 423 -7.61 9.12 -1.17
CA ARG A 423 -8.24 8.24 -0.18
C ARG A 423 -7.82 8.63 1.22
N LEU A 424 -8.78 8.73 2.13
CA LEU A 424 -8.50 8.95 3.55
C LEU A 424 -8.07 7.64 4.23
N SER A 425 -7.28 7.74 5.30
CA SER A 425 -6.68 6.56 5.97
C SER A 425 -7.69 5.58 6.60
N ASN A 426 -8.96 5.95 6.71
CA ASN A 426 -10.06 5.15 7.24
C ASN A 426 -11.02 4.64 6.15
N GLU A 427 -10.77 4.93 4.88
CA GLU A 427 -11.60 4.51 3.76
C GLU A 427 -11.10 3.20 3.15
N HIS A 428 -12.02 2.28 2.87
CA HIS A 428 -11.75 1.04 2.16
C HIS A 428 -11.96 1.23 0.65
N ARG A 429 -11.34 0.37 -0.17
CA ARG A 429 -11.60 0.32 -1.61
C ARG A 429 -13.07 -0.07 -1.81
N THR A 430 -13.84 0.74 -2.54
CA THR A 430 -15.24 0.38 -2.82
C THR A 430 -15.36 -0.71 -3.88
N GLY A 431 -14.26 -0.96 -4.60
CA GLY A 431 -14.23 -1.79 -5.80
C GLY A 431 -14.76 -1.05 -7.02
N ARG A 432 -15.37 0.14 -6.90
CA ARG A 432 -15.86 0.85 -8.08
C ARG A 432 -14.70 1.28 -8.98
N GLY A 433 -14.88 1.11 -10.28
CA GLY A 433 -13.82 1.38 -11.24
C GLY A 433 -14.31 1.68 -12.65
N THR A 434 -13.35 2.00 -13.50
CA THR A 434 -13.54 2.18 -14.93
C THR A 434 -12.50 1.36 -15.69
N SER A 435 -12.80 1.04 -16.95
CA SER A 435 -11.93 0.26 -17.82
C SER A 435 -11.78 0.97 -19.14
N VAL A 436 -10.54 1.20 -19.56
CA VAL A 436 -10.22 1.75 -20.88
C VAL A 436 -9.38 0.71 -21.61
N SER A 437 -9.87 0.23 -22.75
CA SER A 437 -9.15 -0.73 -23.57
C SER A 437 -8.75 -0.11 -24.91
N PHE A 438 -7.61 -0.54 -25.43
CA PHE A 438 -7.15 -0.18 -26.76
C PHE A 438 -6.20 -1.24 -27.32
N ASP A 439 -6.17 -1.33 -28.63
CA ASP A 439 -5.22 -2.15 -29.36
C ASP A 439 -3.98 -1.33 -29.73
N PHE A 440 -2.81 -1.96 -29.69
CA PHE A 440 -1.57 -1.34 -30.16
C PHE A 440 -1.46 -1.31 -31.69
N GLY A 441 -2.34 -2.04 -32.40
CA GLY A 441 -2.29 -2.21 -33.85
C GLY A 441 -1.25 -3.25 -34.28
N GLN A 442 -1.39 -3.74 -35.52
CA GLN A 442 -0.55 -4.82 -36.05
C GLN A 442 0.91 -4.41 -36.21
N ASP A 443 1.19 -3.21 -36.75
CA ASP A 443 2.55 -2.76 -37.02
C ASP A 443 3.40 -2.68 -35.75
N LEU A 444 2.87 -2.04 -34.70
CA LEU A 444 3.56 -1.89 -33.43
C LEU A 444 3.71 -3.24 -32.72
N SER A 445 2.66 -4.06 -32.71
CA SER A 445 2.71 -5.41 -32.12
C SER A 445 3.80 -6.27 -32.79
N HIS A 446 3.84 -6.24 -34.12
CA HIS A 446 4.83 -6.97 -34.91
C HIS A 446 6.26 -6.51 -34.60
N HIS A 447 6.50 -5.21 -34.47
CA HIS A 447 7.81 -4.69 -34.08
C HIS A 447 8.26 -5.18 -32.70
N PHE A 448 7.38 -5.12 -31.70
CA PHE A 448 7.70 -5.60 -30.34
C PHE A 448 7.98 -7.10 -30.32
N LEU A 449 7.19 -7.90 -31.03
CA LEU A 449 7.38 -9.34 -31.14
C LEU A 449 8.69 -9.71 -31.85
N ILE A 450 9.03 -9.03 -32.95
CA ILE A 450 10.31 -9.23 -33.65
C ILE A 450 11.49 -8.83 -32.75
N HIS A 451 11.40 -7.70 -32.07
CA HIS A 451 12.47 -7.24 -31.19
C HIS A 451 12.71 -8.23 -30.04
N ALA A 452 11.64 -8.68 -29.38
CA ALA A 452 11.70 -9.68 -28.32
C ALA A 452 12.33 -10.99 -28.81
N SER A 453 11.84 -11.53 -29.94
CA SER A 453 12.35 -12.79 -30.51
C SER A 453 13.79 -12.70 -31.02
N SER A 454 14.17 -11.60 -31.68
CA SER A 454 15.52 -11.43 -32.24
C SER A 454 16.60 -11.32 -31.17
N ASN A 455 16.24 -10.82 -29.99
CA ASN A 455 17.16 -10.63 -28.85
C ASN A 455 17.00 -11.71 -27.76
N ASN A 456 16.17 -12.74 -27.97
CA ASN A 456 15.83 -13.77 -26.99
C ASN A 456 15.32 -13.20 -25.65
N ILE A 457 14.49 -12.17 -25.73
CA ILE A 457 13.92 -11.45 -24.59
C ILE A 457 12.48 -11.93 -24.36
N PRO A 458 12.07 -12.23 -23.11
CA PRO A 458 10.66 -12.46 -22.80
C PRO A 458 9.84 -11.19 -23.06
N LEU A 459 8.75 -11.32 -23.83
CA LEU A 459 7.87 -10.18 -24.16
C LEU A 459 7.28 -9.52 -22.90
N GLU A 460 6.99 -10.32 -21.88
CA GLU A 460 6.55 -9.85 -20.56
C GLU A 460 7.56 -8.89 -19.93
N HIS A 461 8.86 -9.21 -19.92
CA HIS A 461 9.87 -8.33 -19.30
C HIS A 461 9.93 -6.96 -20.01
N LEU A 462 9.69 -6.95 -21.32
CA LEU A 462 9.65 -5.74 -22.12
C LEU A 462 8.47 -4.84 -21.76
N THR A 463 7.29 -5.43 -21.49
CA THR A 463 6.13 -4.67 -21.02
C THR A 463 6.33 -4.12 -19.61
N PHE A 464 7.00 -4.86 -18.72
CA PHE A 464 7.41 -4.36 -17.40
C PHE A 464 8.36 -3.16 -17.52
N ALA A 465 9.39 -3.23 -18.37
CA ALA A 465 10.32 -2.11 -18.57
C ALA A 465 9.60 -0.85 -19.05
N ILE A 466 8.70 -0.97 -20.03
CA ILE A 466 7.87 0.14 -20.51
C ILE A 466 7.00 0.70 -19.40
N TYR A 467 6.40 -0.16 -18.58
CA TYR A 467 5.53 0.26 -17.50
C TYR A 467 6.27 1.01 -16.39
N PHE A 468 7.48 0.57 -16.01
CA PHE A 468 8.32 1.33 -15.08
C PHE A 468 8.73 2.71 -15.62
N ILE A 469 9.04 2.82 -16.92
CA ILE A 469 9.28 4.13 -17.57
C ILE A 469 8.02 4.99 -17.49
N PHE A 470 6.86 4.40 -17.81
CA PHE A 470 5.59 5.09 -17.77
C PHE A 470 5.29 5.60 -16.36
N LEU A 471 5.45 4.77 -15.34
CA LEU A 471 5.26 5.14 -13.93
C LEU A 471 6.25 6.21 -13.48
N PHE A 472 7.54 6.09 -13.79
CA PHE A 472 8.55 7.11 -13.49
C PHE A 472 8.10 8.49 -14.01
N LYS A 473 7.59 8.54 -15.23
CA LYS A 473 7.11 9.79 -15.83
C LYS A 473 5.78 10.26 -15.26
N LEU A 474 4.86 9.33 -14.99
CA LEU A 474 3.52 9.63 -14.49
C LEU A 474 3.56 10.13 -13.03
N THR A 475 4.56 9.71 -12.27
CA THR A 475 4.78 10.08 -10.86
C THR A 475 5.72 11.28 -10.69
N ASN A 476 5.98 12.05 -11.76
CA ASN A 476 6.86 13.22 -11.73
C ASN A 476 8.31 12.90 -11.29
N GLY A 477 8.82 11.74 -11.71
CA GLY A 477 10.22 11.36 -11.55
C GLY A 477 10.53 10.53 -10.30
N GLN A 478 9.57 9.84 -9.69
CA GLN A 478 9.88 8.91 -8.60
C GLN A 478 10.76 7.76 -9.11
N THR A 479 11.92 7.58 -8.47
CA THR A 479 12.94 6.60 -8.90
C THR A 479 12.86 5.26 -8.17
N ASP A 480 12.20 5.19 -7.02
CA ASP A 480 11.99 3.93 -6.29
C ASP A 480 10.52 3.52 -6.43
N LEU A 481 10.27 2.58 -7.34
CA LEU A 481 8.94 2.18 -7.76
C LEU A 481 8.70 0.72 -7.34
N CYS A 482 7.58 0.45 -6.66
CA CYS A 482 7.19 -0.91 -6.30
C CYS A 482 5.77 -1.18 -6.79
N ILE A 483 5.58 -2.22 -7.60
CA ILE A 483 4.30 -2.58 -8.20
C ILE A 483 3.91 -4.02 -7.84
N ALA A 484 2.64 -4.36 -7.93
CA ALA A 484 2.18 -5.74 -7.85
C ALA A 484 2.43 -6.47 -9.17
N MET A 485 2.94 -7.70 -9.06
CA MET A 485 2.98 -8.67 -10.14
C MET A 485 2.13 -9.88 -9.73
N ASN A 486 1.10 -10.15 -10.54
CA ASN A 486 0.20 -11.28 -10.33
C ASN A 486 0.82 -12.58 -10.86
N ILE A 487 0.88 -13.59 -10.01
CA ILE A 487 1.35 -14.93 -10.33
C ILE A 487 0.11 -15.81 -10.50
N ASN A 488 -0.41 -15.85 -11.73
CA ASN A 488 -1.66 -16.54 -12.07
C ASN A 488 -1.54 -18.07 -12.04
N ASN A 489 -0.31 -18.60 -11.99
CA ASN A 489 -0.08 -20.04 -11.88
C ASN A 489 1.12 -20.33 -10.97
N ASN A 490 0.89 -20.42 -9.67
CA ASN A 490 1.89 -20.80 -8.69
C ASN A 490 1.97 -22.32 -8.46
N ARG A 491 1.66 -23.15 -9.46
CA ARG A 491 1.88 -24.60 -9.40
C ARG A 491 3.35 -24.91 -9.68
N TYR A 492 4.21 -24.47 -8.77
CA TYR A 492 5.68 -24.53 -8.90
C TYR A 492 6.26 -25.95 -8.78
N ARG A 493 5.43 -26.96 -8.51
CA ARG A 493 5.79 -28.38 -8.55
C ARG A 493 4.85 -29.15 -9.45
N ASP A 494 5.36 -30.22 -10.06
CA ASP A 494 4.59 -31.03 -11.00
C ASP A 494 3.38 -31.70 -10.35
N GLU A 495 3.46 -32.06 -9.07
CA GLU A 495 2.36 -32.69 -8.34
C GLU A 495 1.16 -31.75 -8.13
N LEU A 496 1.37 -30.43 -8.20
CA LEU A 496 0.29 -29.44 -8.05
C LEU A 496 -0.50 -29.22 -9.34
N LYS A 497 0.02 -29.66 -10.51
CA LYS A 497 -0.60 -29.44 -11.83
C LYS A 497 -1.96 -30.11 -11.98
N SER A 498 -2.20 -31.21 -11.27
CA SER A 498 -3.47 -31.96 -11.29
C SER A 498 -4.44 -31.58 -10.16
N VAL A 499 -4.11 -30.57 -9.35
CA VAL A 499 -4.91 -30.18 -8.19
C VAL A 499 -5.83 -29.00 -8.54
N ILE A 500 -7.13 -29.18 -8.31
CA ILE A 500 -8.11 -28.09 -8.32
C ILE A 500 -8.02 -27.32 -7.01
N GLY A 501 -7.87 -26.00 -7.11
CA GLY A 501 -7.77 -25.11 -5.96
C GLY A 501 -7.32 -23.71 -6.35
N LEU A 502 -6.95 -22.89 -5.37
CA LEU A 502 -6.49 -21.52 -5.58
C LEU A 502 -4.97 -21.42 -5.45
N PHE A 503 -4.25 -21.29 -6.55
CA PHE A 503 -2.80 -21.17 -6.56
C PHE A 503 -2.33 -19.80 -7.07
N GLU A 504 -3.17 -18.78 -6.97
CA GLU A 504 -2.75 -17.42 -7.30
C GLU A 504 -1.92 -16.84 -6.16
N ASN A 505 -0.91 -16.04 -6.52
CA ASN A 505 -0.16 -15.25 -5.55
C ASN A 505 0.13 -13.87 -6.15
N VAL A 506 0.43 -12.90 -5.29
CA VAL A 506 0.85 -11.56 -5.73
C VAL A 506 2.17 -11.28 -5.07
N ILE A 507 3.16 -10.85 -5.85
CA ILE A 507 4.47 -10.49 -5.32
C ILE A 507 4.82 -9.03 -5.65
N PRO A 508 5.51 -8.32 -4.73
CA PRO A 508 6.00 -6.98 -5.01
C PRO A 508 7.19 -7.04 -5.97
N LEU A 509 7.16 -6.20 -7.00
CA LEU A 509 8.26 -6.01 -7.93
C LEU A 509 8.81 -4.60 -7.76
N ARG A 510 9.94 -4.47 -7.08
CA ARG A 510 10.60 -3.19 -6.80
C ARG A 510 11.70 -2.90 -7.83
N CYS A 511 11.68 -1.71 -8.40
CA CYS A 511 12.70 -1.20 -9.30
C CYS A 511 13.21 0.16 -8.78
N ARG A 512 14.52 0.23 -8.51
CA ARG A 512 15.22 1.51 -8.27
C ARG A 512 15.83 1.98 -9.58
N LEU A 513 15.11 2.86 -10.26
CA LEU A 513 15.45 3.38 -11.57
C LEU A 513 16.46 4.54 -11.47
N ASP A 514 17.50 4.52 -12.29
CA ASP A 514 18.34 5.69 -12.55
C ASP A 514 17.77 6.47 -13.76
N PRO A 515 17.39 7.75 -13.61
CA PRO A 515 16.85 8.55 -14.71
C PRO A 515 17.80 8.69 -15.91
N HIS A 516 19.10 8.51 -15.70
CA HIS A 516 20.14 8.60 -16.73
C HIS A 516 20.32 7.31 -17.53
N TRP A 517 19.71 6.19 -17.10
CA TRP A 517 19.79 4.95 -17.84
C TRP A 517 19.15 5.06 -19.22
N SER A 518 19.76 4.32 -20.14
CA SER A 518 19.17 4.00 -21.43
C SER A 518 18.01 3.00 -21.25
N PHE A 519 17.18 2.84 -22.29
CA PHE A 519 16.11 1.82 -22.26
C PHE A 519 16.70 0.42 -22.03
N HIS A 520 17.82 0.12 -22.68
CA HIS A 520 18.49 -1.18 -22.59
C HIS A 520 18.99 -1.48 -21.17
N GLN A 521 19.62 -0.50 -20.52
CA GLN A 521 20.10 -0.64 -19.14
C GLN A 521 18.97 -0.90 -18.15
N LEU A 522 17.85 -0.18 -18.29
CA LEU A 522 16.67 -0.46 -17.46
C LEU A 522 16.12 -1.85 -17.75
N PHE A 523 16.02 -2.24 -19.02
CA PHE A 523 15.51 -3.56 -19.39
C PHE A 523 16.36 -4.69 -18.79
N GLU A 524 17.69 -4.62 -18.87
CA GLU A 524 18.59 -5.60 -18.23
C GLU A 524 18.35 -5.68 -16.72
N HIS A 525 18.20 -4.53 -16.06
CA HIS A 525 17.89 -4.46 -14.64
C HIS A 525 16.54 -5.10 -14.29
N ILE A 526 15.49 -4.82 -15.07
CA ILE A 526 14.16 -5.41 -14.89
C ILE A 526 14.20 -6.92 -15.10
N GLN A 527 14.93 -7.40 -16.12
CA GLN A 527 15.10 -8.83 -16.37
C GLN A 527 15.77 -9.53 -15.18
N GLU A 528 16.78 -8.92 -14.57
CA GLU A 528 17.42 -9.44 -13.36
C GLU A 528 16.43 -9.50 -12.18
N ILE A 529 15.70 -8.41 -11.92
CA ILE A 529 14.72 -8.34 -10.83
C ILE A 529 13.64 -9.41 -10.99
N ILE A 530 13.01 -9.51 -12.17
CA ILE A 530 11.95 -10.49 -12.42
C ILE A 530 12.50 -11.92 -12.28
N THR A 531 13.65 -12.21 -12.91
CA THR A 531 14.25 -13.56 -12.87
C THR A 531 14.57 -13.99 -11.42
N ASN A 532 15.07 -13.07 -10.59
CA ASN A 532 15.36 -13.37 -9.20
C ASN A 532 14.09 -13.50 -8.34
N SER A 533 13.10 -12.63 -8.57
CA SER A 533 11.82 -12.65 -7.86
C SER A 533 11.02 -13.93 -8.16
N MET A 534 11.06 -14.40 -9.41
CA MET A 534 10.35 -15.62 -9.84
C MET A 534 10.89 -16.90 -9.19
N LYS A 535 12.15 -16.93 -8.71
CA LYS A 535 12.68 -18.07 -7.94
C LYS A 535 11.96 -18.25 -6.60
N TYR A 536 11.36 -17.19 -6.07
CA TYR A 536 10.71 -17.14 -4.76
C TYR A 536 9.25 -16.65 -4.86
N SER A 537 8.65 -16.72 -6.06
CA SER A 537 7.26 -16.30 -6.31
C SER A 537 6.23 -17.13 -5.56
N TYR A 538 6.61 -18.30 -5.06
CA TYR A 538 5.76 -19.14 -4.22
C TYR A 538 5.60 -18.62 -2.79
N PHE A 539 6.40 -17.62 -2.37
CA PHE A 539 6.34 -17.09 -1.02
C PHE A 539 5.09 -16.20 -0.86
N PRO A 540 4.19 -16.52 0.09
CA PRO A 540 2.91 -15.81 0.19
C PRO A 540 3.04 -14.32 0.52
N LEU A 541 2.24 -13.49 -0.15
CA LEU A 541 2.18 -12.04 0.11
C LEU A 541 2.01 -11.70 1.60
N GLN A 542 1.17 -12.44 2.30
CA GLN A 542 0.91 -12.21 3.73
C GLN A 542 2.17 -12.39 4.58
N ARG A 543 3.07 -13.31 4.21
CA ARG A 543 4.36 -13.50 4.90
C ARG A 543 5.30 -12.33 4.61
N ILE A 544 5.30 -11.81 3.38
CA ILE A 544 6.02 -10.57 3.02
C ILE A 544 5.51 -9.40 3.86
N LEU A 545 4.19 -9.21 3.93
CA LEU A 545 3.57 -8.15 4.74
C LEU A 545 3.91 -8.25 6.23
N ASN A 546 3.95 -9.48 6.78
CA ASN A 546 4.31 -9.71 8.19
C ASN A 546 5.77 -9.32 8.51
N GLN A 547 6.66 -9.31 7.52
CA GLN A 547 8.03 -8.82 7.68
C GLN A 547 8.10 -7.28 7.82
N HIS A 548 7.04 -6.58 7.41
CA HIS A 548 6.98 -5.12 7.35
C HIS A 548 5.70 -4.61 8.04
N PRO A 549 5.60 -4.71 9.38
CA PRO A 549 4.37 -4.43 10.13
C PRO A 549 3.89 -2.96 10.07
N HIS A 550 4.75 -2.04 9.61
CA HIS A 550 4.44 -0.62 9.46
C HIS A 550 3.79 -0.28 8.10
N ILE A 551 3.62 -1.26 7.21
CA ILE A 551 2.98 -1.05 5.91
C ILE A 551 1.55 -0.52 6.11
N SER A 552 1.25 0.59 5.43
CA SER A 552 -0.13 0.98 5.20
C SER A 552 -0.75 0.01 4.21
N LYS A 553 -1.72 -0.80 4.66
CA LYS A 553 -2.48 -1.73 3.79
C LYS A 553 -3.19 -1.02 2.63
N HIS A 554 -3.37 0.30 2.73
CA HIS A 554 -3.99 1.14 1.70
C HIS A 554 -3.02 1.72 0.68
N ALA A 555 -1.70 1.65 0.94
CA ALA A 555 -0.64 2.23 0.11
C ALA A 555 0.23 1.18 -0.60
N PHE A 556 0.18 -0.06 -0.13
CA PHE A 556 1.01 -1.15 -0.66
C PHE A 556 0.37 -1.77 -1.89
N LEU A 557 1.15 -1.81 -2.99
CA LEU A 557 0.77 -2.37 -4.28
C LEU A 557 -0.49 -1.71 -4.87
N ASP A 558 -0.60 -0.38 -4.74
CA ASP A 558 -1.68 0.43 -5.32
C ASP A 558 -1.73 0.36 -6.85
N THR A 559 -0.70 -0.22 -7.47
CA THR A 559 -0.63 -0.40 -8.90
C THR A 559 -0.06 -1.76 -9.29
N SER A 560 -0.55 -2.33 -10.39
CA SER A 560 -0.04 -3.60 -10.93
C SER A 560 0.09 -3.61 -12.44
N LEU A 561 0.99 -4.47 -12.92
CA LEU A 561 1.03 -4.90 -14.30
C LEU A 561 0.78 -6.41 -14.35
N GLU A 562 -0.08 -6.81 -15.27
CA GLU A 562 -0.29 -8.19 -15.64
C GLU A 562 -0.10 -8.39 -17.13
N PHE A 563 0.52 -9.50 -17.48
CA PHE A 563 0.76 -9.90 -18.86
C PHE A 563 0.11 -11.27 -19.09
N ILE A 564 -0.78 -11.35 -20.08
CA ILE A 564 -1.42 -12.59 -20.49
C ILE A 564 -1.08 -12.83 -21.96
N SER A 565 -0.55 -14.01 -22.27
CA SER A 565 -0.32 -14.43 -23.65
C SER A 565 -1.10 -15.70 -23.93
N GLY A 566 -1.99 -15.66 -24.92
CA GLY A 566 -2.85 -16.79 -25.24
C GLY A 566 -3.64 -16.61 -26.54
N ASN A 567 -4.42 -17.63 -26.88
CA ASN A 567 -5.29 -17.61 -28.06
C ASN A 567 -6.62 -16.92 -27.71
N SER A 568 -6.92 -15.77 -28.34
CA SER A 568 -8.19 -15.06 -28.11
C SER A 568 -9.38 -15.63 -28.92
N ASN A 569 -9.10 -16.38 -29.99
CA ASN A 569 -10.12 -17.00 -30.83
C ASN A 569 -10.70 -18.24 -30.16
N ASN A 570 -11.67 -18.01 -29.29
CA ASN A 570 -12.38 -19.04 -28.54
C ASN A 570 -13.06 -20.09 -29.43
N ASP A 571 -13.44 -19.77 -30.67
CA ASP A 571 -14.04 -20.75 -31.59
C ASP A 571 -13.07 -21.88 -31.98
N ASN A 572 -11.75 -21.68 -31.86
CA ASN A 572 -10.74 -22.71 -32.11
C ASN A 572 -10.35 -23.51 -30.85
N ASN A 573 -10.70 -23.03 -29.65
CA ASN A 573 -10.51 -23.76 -28.39
C ASN A 573 -11.63 -24.78 -28.20
N VAL A 574 -11.61 -25.81 -29.03
CA VAL A 574 -12.60 -26.89 -29.01
C VAL A 574 -12.30 -27.81 -27.83
N ILE A 575 -13.30 -27.96 -26.95
CA ILE A 575 -13.27 -28.88 -25.82
C ILE A 575 -14.15 -30.08 -26.17
N MET A 576 -13.57 -31.27 -26.10
CA MET A 576 -14.30 -32.51 -26.31
C MET A 576 -14.93 -32.96 -25.00
N ILE A 577 -16.24 -33.23 -25.00
CA ILE A 577 -16.95 -33.93 -23.93
C ILE A 577 -17.69 -35.11 -24.57
N GLY A 578 -17.13 -36.32 -24.44
CA GLY A 578 -17.55 -37.47 -25.24
C GLY A 578 -17.39 -37.18 -26.74
N ASP A 579 -18.44 -37.44 -27.52
CA ASP A 579 -18.46 -37.16 -28.96
C ASP A 579 -18.85 -35.70 -29.30
N SER A 580 -19.06 -34.85 -28.28
CA SER A 580 -19.60 -33.51 -28.43
C SER A 580 -18.50 -32.44 -28.37
N GLN A 581 -18.61 -31.42 -29.21
CA GLN A 581 -17.69 -30.28 -29.24
C GLN A 581 -18.29 -29.06 -28.55
N LEU A 582 -17.68 -28.65 -27.45
CA LEU A 582 -17.94 -27.40 -26.76
C LEU A 582 -16.94 -26.33 -27.22
N VAL A 583 -17.40 -25.09 -27.28
CA VAL A 583 -16.55 -23.91 -27.45
C VAL A 583 -16.95 -22.86 -26.41
N PRO A 584 -15.98 -22.10 -25.84
CA PRO A 584 -16.31 -20.98 -24.98
C PRO A 584 -17.20 -19.98 -25.72
N ALA A 585 -18.22 -19.46 -25.04
CA ALA A 585 -19.06 -18.40 -25.55
C ALA A 585 -18.63 -17.08 -24.91
N CYS A 586 -18.03 -16.19 -25.71
CA CYS A 586 -17.63 -14.86 -25.24
C CYS A 586 -18.86 -13.99 -25.02
N PHE A 587 -19.04 -13.51 -23.80
CA PHE A 587 -19.97 -12.42 -23.49
C PHE A 587 -19.17 -11.25 -22.96
N SER A 588 -19.34 -10.08 -23.56
CA SER A 588 -18.89 -8.84 -22.94
C SER A 588 -19.84 -8.54 -21.78
N PHE A 589 -19.35 -8.67 -20.55
CA PHE A 589 -20.05 -8.15 -19.38
C PHE A 589 -19.98 -6.62 -19.46
N ASN A 590 -20.90 -6.00 -20.20
CA ASN A 590 -21.07 -4.55 -20.17
C ASN A 590 -21.66 -4.20 -18.81
N ILE A 591 -20.79 -3.94 -17.83
CA ILE A 591 -21.24 -3.30 -16.62
C ILE A 591 -21.57 -1.86 -17.01
N ASN A 592 -22.81 -1.43 -16.76
CA ASN A 592 -23.20 -0.03 -16.85
C ASN A 592 -22.15 0.82 -16.14
N GLU A 593 -21.54 1.75 -16.86
CA GLU A 593 -20.59 2.77 -16.41
C GLU A 593 -19.61 2.33 -15.30
N ASP A 594 -20.01 2.08 -14.06
CA ASP A 594 -19.16 1.70 -12.92
C ASP A 594 -18.84 0.17 -12.84
N MET A 595 -17.68 -0.21 -13.39
CA MET A 595 -16.77 -1.28 -12.90
C MET A 595 -16.94 -1.75 -11.46
N ILE A 596 -17.12 -3.04 -11.15
CA ILE A 596 -16.61 -3.55 -9.86
C ILE A 596 -15.30 -4.31 -10.14
N LEU A 597 -14.24 -3.76 -9.59
CA LEU A 597 -12.85 -4.14 -9.72
C LEU A 597 -12.40 -4.85 -8.45
N ASP A 598 -11.75 -5.99 -8.64
CA ASP A 598 -11.07 -6.78 -7.63
C ASP A 598 -9.53 -6.54 -7.67
N VAL A 599 -9.15 -5.38 -8.19
CA VAL A 599 -7.76 -5.08 -8.58
C VAL A 599 -7.24 -3.89 -7.78
N PRO A 600 -5.90 -3.68 -7.75
CA PRO A 600 -5.34 -2.46 -7.21
C PRO A 600 -5.93 -1.21 -7.89
N ASP A 601 -5.71 -0.06 -7.25
CA ASP A 601 -6.32 1.21 -7.63
C ASP A 601 -6.02 1.65 -9.06
N PHE A 602 -4.91 1.16 -9.61
CA PHE A 602 -4.55 1.29 -11.01
C PHE A 602 -3.90 0.00 -11.53
N ARG A 603 -4.57 -0.74 -12.42
CA ARG A 603 -4.03 -1.96 -13.05
C ARG A 603 -3.84 -1.75 -14.54
N LEU A 604 -2.69 -2.21 -15.03
CA LEU A 604 -2.39 -2.36 -16.44
C LEU A 604 -2.42 -3.85 -16.81
N LEU A 605 -3.27 -4.25 -17.75
CA LEU A 605 -3.30 -5.61 -18.30
C LEU A 605 -2.89 -5.57 -19.77
N ILE A 606 -1.80 -6.23 -20.11
CA ILE A 606 -1.35 -6.40 -21.49
C ILE A 606 -1.73 -7.80 -21.95
N HIS A 607 -2.50 -7.89 -23.03
CA HIS A 607 -2.89 -9.15 -23.64
C HIS A 607 -2.16 -9.34 -24.97
N HIS A 608 -1.52 -10.49 -25.14
CA HIS A 608 -0.93 -10.94 -26.40
C HIS A 608 -1.80 -12.05 -27.00
N ASP A 609 -2.50 -11.73 -28.09
CA ASP A 609 -3.21 -12.72 -28.89
C ASP A 609 -2.24 -13.44 -29.82
N THR A 610 -1.93 -14.69 -29.51
CA THR A 610 -0.98 -15.50 -30.28
C THR A 610 -1.50 -15.93 -31.65
N THR A 611 -2.79 -15.76 -31.95
CA THR A 611 -3.35 -16.16 -33.27
C THR A 611 -3.15 -15.11 -34.34
N ILE A 612 -3.32 -13.85 -33.97
CA ILE A 612 -3.11 -12.70 -34.86
C ILE A 612 -1.83 -11.94 -34.53
N ASN A 613 -1.07 -12.38 -33.53
CA ASN A 613 0.17 -11.77 -33.04
C ASN A 613 -0.01 -10.28 -32.72
N GLN A 614 -1.08 -9.96 -32.00
CA GLN A 614 -1.46 -8.60 -31.65
C GLN A 614 -1.39 -8.38 -30.15
N LEU A 615 -0.85 -7.23 -29.75
CA LEU A 615 -0.88 -6.75 -28.38
C LEU A 615 -2.07 -5.80 -28.21
N SER A 616 -2.76 -5.95 -27.08
CA SER A 616 -3.78 -5.02 -26.61
C SER A 616 -3.56 -4.71 -25.14
N CYS A 617 -4.18 -3.63 -24.69
CA CYS A 617 -4.03 -3.09 -23.36
C CYS A 617 -5.40 -2.80 -22.75
N ILE A 618 -5.57 -3.15 -21.48
CA ILE A 618 -6.70 -2.77 -20.65
C ILE A 618 -6.15 -2.04 -19.43
N ILE A 619 -6.64 -0.83 -19.19
CA ILE A 619 -6.35 -0.04 -17.99
C ILE A 619 -7.59 -0.06 -17.11
N ASN A 620 -7.45 -0.56 -15.89
CA ASN A 620 -8.47 -0.45 -14.86
C ASN A 620 -8.05 0.59 -13.82
N ALA A 621 -8.95 1.51 -13.51
CA ALA A 621 -8.71 2.57 -12.55
C ALA A 621 -9.86 2.68 -11.55
N SER A 622 -9.55 2.83 -10.26
CA SER A 622 -10.56 3.01 -9.22
C SER A 622 -11.27 4.36 -9.36
N LEU A 623 -12.60 4.35 -9.39
CA LEU A 623 -13.43 5.56 -9.41
C LEU A 623 -13.44 6.29 -8.06
N ASP A 624 -12.87 5.68 -7.02
CA ASP A 624 -12.63 6.36 -5.74
C ASP A 624 -11.50 7.39 -5.87
N LEU A 625 -10.58 7.22 -6.83
CA LEU A 625 -9.39 8.05 -7.02
C LEU A 625 -9.34 8.76 -8.38
N PHE A 626 -9.89 8.16 -9.43
CA PHE A 626 -9.80 8.65 -10.81
C PHE A 626 -11.18 8.93 -11.39
N ASN A 627 -11.29 10.01 -12.17
CA ASN A 627 -12.39 10.21 -13.10
C ASN A 627 -12.10 9.43 -14.40
N ARG A 628 -13.15 9.09 -15.16
CA ARG A 628 -13.03 8.38 -16.45
C ARG A 628 -12.12 9.10 -17.43
N ASP A 629 -12.33 10.42 -17.59
CA ASP A 629 -11.53 11.27 -18.48
C ASP A 629 -10.04 11.22 -18.14
N THR A 630 -9.70 11.05 -16.86
CA THR A 630 -8.31 10.91 -16.42
C THR A 630 -7.74 9.56 -16.83
N ALA A 631 -8.48 8.47 -16.63
CA ALA A 631 -8.07 7.14 -17.10
C ALA A 631 -7.90 7.09 -18.64
N GLU A 632 -8.78 7.76 -19.39
CA GLU A 632 -8.66 7.89 -20.85
C GLU A 632 -7.44 8.70 -21.28
N LYS A 633 -7.13 9.81 -20.60
CA LYS A 633 -5.91 10.57 -20.88
C LYS A 633 -4.66 9.75 -20.57
N ILE A 634 -4.65 8.99 -19.48
CA ILE A 634 -3.56 8.09 -19.12
C ILE A 634 -3.38 7.01 -20.20
N SER A 635 -4.46 6.43 -20.73
CA SER A 635 -4.39 5.44 -21.82
C SER A 635 -3.78 6.02 -23.10
N GLN A 636 -4.18 7.25 -23.48
CA GLN A 636 -3.62 7.97 -24.61
C GLN A 636 -2.12 8.24 -24.42
N ARG A 637 -1.69 8.62 -23.21
CA ARG A 637 -0.26 8.81 -22.88
C ARG A 637 0.51 7.50 -23.00
N LEU A 638 -0.01 6.40 -22.46
CA LEU A 638 0.64 5.10 -22.55
C LEU A 638 0.80 4.66 -24.00
N HIS A 639 -0.28 4.72 -24.79
CA HIS A 639 -0.24 4.39 -26.21
C HIS A 639 0.79 5.25 -26.97
N SER A 640 0.82 6.57 -26.73
CA SER A 640 1.81 7.46 -27.33
C SER A 640 3.24 7.13 -26.90
N THR A 641 3.45 6.75 -25.64
CA THR A 641 4.77 6.39 -25.09
C THR A 641 5.29 5.12 -25.73
N VAL A 642 4.45 4.08 -25.82
CA VAL A 642 4.78 2.82 -26.47
C VAL A 642 5.11 3.05 -27.95
N HIS A 643 4.35 3.91 -28.63
CA HIS A 643 4.63 4.28 -30.02
C HIS A 643 5.95 5.06 -30.20
N LYS A 644 6.29 5.96 -29.28
CA LYS A 644 7.59 6.65 -29.32
C LYS A 644 8.74 5.67 -29.07
N LEU A 645 8.59 4.80 -28.06
CA LEU A 645 9.58 3.77 -27.74
C LEU A 645 9.76 2.77 -28.87
N SER A 646 8.71 2.37 -29.59
CA SER A 646 8.85 1.45 -30.72
C SER A 646 9.66 2.03 -31.88
N ALA A 647 9.55 3.34 -32.13
CA ALA A 647 10.43 4.03 -33.08
C ALA A 647 11.87 4.08 -32.58
N SER A 648 12.08 4.38 -31.30
CA SER A 648 13.41 4.44 -30.68
C SER A 648 14.07 3.06 -30.48
N ILE A 649 13.32 1.96 -30.50
CA ILE A 649 13.85 0.57 -30.47
C ILE A 649 14.51 0.19 -31.82
N ILE A 650 14.20 0.92 -32.89
CA ILE A 650 14.69 0.66 -34.25
C ILE A 650 15.90 1.56 -34.61
N ASP A 651 15.99 2.75 -34.03
CA ASP A 651 17.07 3.72 -34.26
C ASP A 651 18.01 3.84 -33.04
N ASP A 652 19.26 4.34 -33.23
CA ASP A 652 20.28 4.60 -32.18
C ASP A 652 19.83 5.54 -31.02
N GLU A 653 18.54 5.91 -30.95
CA GLU A 653 17.90 6.57 -29.81
C GLU A 653 17.80 5.68 -28.56
N ILE A 654 18.08 4.37 -28.64
CA ILE A 654 18.18 3.47 -27.48
C ILE A 654 19.09 4.03 -26.39
N ASN A 655 20.12 4.82 -26.77
CA ASN A 655 21.10 5.39 -25.85
C ASN A 655 20.65 6.69 -25.14
N LYS A 656 19.47 7.23 -25.46
CA LYS A 656 18.96 8.41 -24.76
C LYS A 656 18.56 8.05 -23.33
N PRO A 657 18.79 8.96 -22.37
CA PRO A 657 18.40 8.73 -20.99
C PRO A 657 16.87 8.77 -20.86
N ILE A 658 16.32 7.91 -20.00
CA ILE A 658 14.87 7.80 -19.76
C ILE A 658 14.24 9.15 -19.37
N TYR A 659 14.97 10.03 -18.67
CA TYR A 659 14.45 11.35 -18.30
C TYR A 659 14.12 12.27 -19.50
N GLU A 660 14.63 12.01 -20.72
CA GLU A 660 14.30 12.81 -21.91
C GLU A 660 12.98 12.40 -22.58
N LEU A 661 12.46 11.21 -22.27
CA LEU A 661 11.20 10.73 -22.85
C LEU A 661 10.01 11.62 -22.43
N SER A 662 9.23 12.11 -23.39
CA SER A 662 8.08 12.98 -23.12
C SER A 662 6.74 12.24 -23.20
N LEU A 663 5.93 12.36 -22.13
CA LEU A 663 4.53 11.90 -22.09
C LEU A 663 3.53 12.93 -22.64
N ILE A 664 3.99 14.10 -23.09
CA ILE A 664 3.10 15.15 -23.58
C ILE A 664 2.44 14.67 -24.87
N LEU A 665 1.12 14.77 -24.91
CA LEU A 665 0.31 14.46 -26.08
C LEU A 665 0.36 15.62 -27.08
N SER A 666 0.18 15.34 -28.37
CA SER A 666 0.28 16.36 -29.41
C SER A 666 -0.69 17.53 -29.22
N ASN A 667 -1.91 17.27 -28.75
CA ASN A 667 -2.90 18.31 -28.41
C ASN A 667 -2.47 19.19 -27.23
N GLU A 668 -1.79 18.61 -26.23
CA GLU A 668 -1.25 19.35 -25.09
C GLU A 668 -0.07 20.22 -25.50
N GLN A 669 0.77 19.73 -26.41
CA GLN A 669 1.86 20.53 -26.98
C GLN A 669 1.30 21.75 -27.72
N CYS A 670 0.23 21.59 -28.50
CA CYS A 670 -0.49 22.71 -29.12
C CYS A 670 -1.09 23.67 -28.07
N LEU A 671 -1.65 23.15 -26.98
CA LEU A 671 -2.17 23.99 -25.89
C LEU A 671 -1.06 24.79 -25.19
N ILE A 672 0.08 24.17 -24.89
CA ILE A 672 1.23 24.86 -24.29
C ILE A 672 1.72 25.96 -25.23
N GLN A 673 1.79 25.70 -26.54
CA GLN A 673 2.15 26.70 -27.54
C GLN A 673 1.13 27.85 -27.60
N SER A 674 -0.17 27.55 -27.53
CA SER A 674 -1.21 28.58 -27.57
C SER A 674 -1.22 29.45 -26.31
N LEU A 675 -1.01 28.87 -25.13
CA LEU A 675 -0.86 29.60 -23.86
C LEU A 675 0.39 30.50 -23.87
N ASN A 676 1.46 30.08 -24.53
CA ASN A 676 2.70 30.85 -24.66
C ASN A 676 2.68 31.86 -25.81
N ASN A 677 1.61 31.92 -26.62
CA ASN A 677 1.47 32.89 -27.70
C ASN A 677 1.02 34.28 -27.16
N THR A 678 1.83 34.82 -26.26
CA THR A 678 1.61 36.09 -25.55
C THR A 678 2.45 37.24 -26.12
N GLN A 679 3.08 37.03 -27.28
CA GLN A 679 3.88 38.05 -27.95
C GLN A 679 2.98 39.20 -28.42
N VAL A 680 3.09 40.34 -27.75
CA VAL A 680 2.44 41.60 -28.14
C VAL A 680 3.54 42.63 -28.40
N SER A 681 3.49 43.28 -29.56
CA SER A 681 4.40 44.38 -29.85
C SER A 681 3.95 45.64 -29.10
N PHE A 682 4.76 46.09 -28.15
CA PHE A 682 4.63 47.42 -27.58
C PHE A 682 5.11 48.46 -28.60
N SER A 683 4.36 49.56 -28.77
CA SER A 683 4.48 50.49 -29.90
C SER A 683 5.57 51.56 -29.76
N SER A 684 6.47 51.45 -28.79
CA SER A 684 7.65 52.32 -28.69
C SER A 684 8.90 51.54 -28.29
N SER A 685 9.88 51.62 -29.18
CA SER A 685 11.24 51.14 -29.05
C SER A 685 11.95 51.85 -27.88
N HIS A 686 12.42 51.08 -26.89
CA HIS A 686 13.43 51.51 -25.91
C HIS A 686 13.14 52.81 -25.11
N THR A 687 11.90 53.29 -25.02
CA THR A 687 11.57 54.48 -24.24
C THR A 687 11.37 54.13 -22.76
N CYS A 688 12.22 54.67 -21.89
CA CYS A 688 12.07 54.52 -20.45
C CYS A 688 10.82 55.26 -19.94
N ILE A 689 10.25 54.83 -18.79
CA ILE A 689 9.03 55.40 -18.20
C ILE A 689 9.09 56.94 -18.07
N HIS A 690 10.24 57.50 -17.68
CA HIS A 690 10.41 58.95 -17.56
C HIS A 690 10.31 59.69 -18.91
N HIS A 691 10.65 59.06 -20.04
CA HIS A 691 10.46 59.65 -21.38
C HIS A 691 8.97 59.73 -21.74
N GLU A 692 8.21 58.68 -21.45
CA GLU A 692 6.75 58.68 -21.64
C GLU A 692 6.07 59.70 -20.73
N PHE A 693 6.55 59.83 -19.48
CA PHE A 693 6.09 60.88 -18.56
C PHE A 693 6.31 62.28 -19.16
N VAL A 694 7.53 62.60 -19.63
CA VAL A 694 7.82 63.88 -20.28
C VAL A 694 6.93 64.10 -21.51
N TYR A 695 6.71 63.06 -22.32
CA TYR A 695 5.77 63.13 -23.45
C TYR A 695 4.35 63.50 -23.01
N GLN A 696 3.84 62.91 -21.93
CA GLN A 696 2.53 63.27 -21.37
C GLN A 696 2.51 64.69 -20.81
N VAL A 697 3.59 65.16 -20.17
CA VAL A 697 3.69 66.54 -19.67
C VAL A 697 3.57 67.54 -20.82
N MET A 698 4.24 67.29 -21.95
CA MET A 698 4.18 68.15 -23.12
C MET A 698 2.76 68.20 -23.73
N LYS A 699 2.03 67.08 -23.69
CA LYS A 699 0.67 66.98 -24.23
C LYS A 699 -0.40 67.57 -23.30
N HIS A 700 -0.20 67.46 -21.99
CA HIS A 700 -1.20 67.76 -20.96
C HIS A 700 -0.62 68.52 -19.75
N PRO A 701 0.06 69.67 -19.94
CA PRO A 701 0.88 70.30 -18.90
C PRO A 701 0.10 70.74 -17.66
N GLN A 702 -1.12 71.23 -17.85
CA GLN A 702 -1.96 71.80 -16.78
C GLN A 702 -2.95 70.78 -16.18
N LYS A 703 -2.92 69.52 -16.62
CA LYS A 703 -3.74 68.49 -16.00
C LYS A 703 -3.13 68.09 -14.66
N LEU A 704 -3.98 67.71 -13.73
CA LEU A 704 -3.59 67.10 -12.46
C LEU A 704 -2.79 65.81 -12.72
N ALA A 705 -1.62 65.67 -12.10
CA ALA A 705 -0.73 64.51 -12.23
C ALA A 705 -0.67 63.67 -10.95
N VAL A 706 -0.55 64.33 -9.79
CA VAL A 706 -0.50 63.67 -8.47
C VAL A 706 -1.25 64.52 -7.44
N GLU A 707 -1.96 63.85 -6.53
CA GLU A 707 -2.75 64.47 -5.46
C GLU A 707 -2.62 63.60 -4.19
N LEU A 708 -2.47 64.25 -3.05
CA LEU A 708 -2.51 63.63 -1.73
C LEU A 708 -3.14 64.63 -0.75
N ASP A 709 -4.28 64.24 -0.18
CA ASP A 709 -5.09 65.10 0.69
C ASP A 709 -5.43 66.45 0.02
N GLU A 710 -5.01 67.58 0.61
CA GLU A 710 -5.24 68.93 0.07
C GLU A 710 -4.11 69.42 -0.86
N GLN A 711 -3.06 68.61 -1.06
CA GLN A 711 -1.91 68.95 -1.90
C GLN A 711 -2.04 68.31 -3.28
N SER A 712 -1.72 69.07 -4.32
CA SER A 712 -1.76 68.55 -5.68
C SER A 712 -0.74 69.23 -6.59
N LEU A 713 -0.30 68.50 -7.61
CA LEU A 713 0.60 69.01 -8.66
C LEU A 713 0.04 68.65 -10.03
N THR A 714 0.09 69.62 -10.93
CA THR A 714 -0.11 69.40 -12.37
C THR A 714 1.10 68.68 -12.97
N TYR A 715 0.97 68.14 -14.19
CA TYR A 715 2.09 67.51 -14.91
C TYR A 715 3.30 68.42 -15.05
N CYS A 716 3.08 69.71 -15.34
CA CYS A 716 4.16 70.69 -15.49
C CYS A 716 4.86 70.98 -14.14
N GLU A 717 4.10 71.10 -13.06
CA GLU A 717 4.66 71.33 -11.71
C GLU A 717 5.41 70.09 -11.20
N LEU A 718 4.87 68.88 -11.43
CA LEU A 718 5.56 67.64 -11.09
C LEU A 718 6.87 67.49 -11.85
N LEU A 719 6.88 67.76 -13.16
CA LEU A 719 8.10 67.71 -13.97
C LEU A 719 9.16 68.69 -13.45
N TYR A 720 8.76 69.90 -13.05
CA TYR A 720 9.68 70.88 -12.47
C TYR A 720 10.40 70.32 -11.24
N TYR A 721 9.67 69.79 -10.25
CA TYR A 721 10.29 69.24 -9.04
C TYR A 721 11.13 67.99 -9.33
N VAL A 722 10.69 67.14 -10.26
CA VAL A 722 11.47 65.99 -10.73
C VAL A 722 12.79 66.44 -11.34
N GLN A 723 12.77 67.41 -12.27
CA GLN A 723 14.00 67.92 -12.92
C GLN A 723 14.95 68.60 -11.93
N VAL A 724 14.42 69.36 -10.97
CA VAL A 724 15.23 69.98 -9.91
C VAL A 724 15.91 68.90 -9.07
N LEU A 725 15.17 67.87 -8.63
CA LEU A 725 15.76 66.76 -7.88
C LEU A 725 16.80 66.02 -8.73
N SER A 726 16.48 65.64 -9.96
CA SER A 726 17.43 64.96 -10.86
C SER A 726 18.72 65.75 -11.05
N SER A 727 18.61 67.06 -11.30
CA SER A 727 19.78 67.94 -11.42
C SER A 727 20.60 68.01 -10.13
N THR A 728 19.92 68.07 -8.97
CA THR A 728 20.56 68.04 -7.66
C THR A 728 21.33 66.73 -7.46
N LEU A 729 20.73 65.59 -7.79
CA LEU A 729 21.36 64.27 -7.71
C LEU A 729 22.65 64.19 -8.55
N LEU A 730 22.65 64.79 -9.75
CA LEU A 730 23.81 64.76 -10.66
C LEU A 730 24.90 65.76 -10.25
N ASN A 731 24.52 67.00 -9.96
CA ASN A 731 25.47 68.10 -9.80
C ASN A 731 26.02 68.17 -8.37
N GLU A 732 25.19 67.94 -7.36
CA GLU A 732 25.61 68.04 -5.94
C GLU A 732 26.01 66.68 -5.37
N TYR A 733 25.26 65.63 -5.70
CA TYR A 733 25.50 64.29 -5.16
C TYR A 733 26.30 63.37 -6.11
N HIS A 734 26.56 63.82 -7.34
CA HIS A 734 27.33 63.09 -8.36
C HIS A 734 26.80 61.68 -8.64
N VAL A 735 25.48 61.52 -8.68
CA VAL A 735 24.84 60.26 -9.07
C VAL A 735 25.21 59.96 -10.53
N PHE A 736 25.60 58.72 -10.81
CA PHE A 736 25.88 58.26 -12.18
C PHE A 736 24.90 57.15 -12.62
N PRO A 737 24.71 56.94 -13.93
CA PRO A 737 23.78 55.92 -14.43
C PRO A 737 24.06 54.54 -13.84
N GLY A 738 23.03 53.90 -13.28
CA GLY A 738 23.12 52.60 -12.61
C GLY A 738 23.49 52.64 -11.12
N GLU A 739 23.78 53.81 -10.54
CA GLU A 739 24.02 53.93 -9.10
C GLU A 739 22.73 53.68 -8.31
N ILE A 740 22.78 52.83 -7.29
CA ILE A 740 21.63 52.55 -6.43
C ILE A 740 21.42 53.72 -5.49
N VAL A 741 20.21 54.29 -5.55
CA VAL A 741 19.78 55.36 -4.67
C VAL A 741 18.62 54.84 -3.83
N CYS A 742 18.87 54.72 -2.53
CA CYS A 742 17.83 54.29 -1.60
C CYS A 742 16.89 55.45 -1.28
N GLN A 743 15.61 55.19 -1.14
CA GLN A 743 14.61 56.19 -0.77
C GLN A 743 13.84 55.72 0.46
N CYS A 744 13.99 56.44 1.57
CA CYS A 744 13.30 56.23 2.83
C CYS A 744 12.40 57.43 3.14
N VAL A 745 11.34 57.54 2.35
CA VAL A 745 10.40 58.69 2.32
C VAL A 745 9.00 58.15 2.63
N GLU A 746 8.23 58.87 3.46
CA GLU A 746 6.84 58.51 3.77
C GLU A 746 5.94 58.80 2.57
N GLN A 747 4.72 58.26 2.60
CA GLN A 747 3.76 58.49 1.52
C GLN A 747 3.45 59.99 1.40
N SER A 748 3.97 60.61 0.35
CA SER A 748 3.95 62.05 0.12
C SER A 748 4.15 62.37 -1.37
N LEU A 749 3.89 63.60 -1.81
CA LEU A 749 4.23 64.04 -3.17
C LEU A 749 5.75 63.90 -3.44
N SER A 750 6.58 64.13 -2.42
CA SER A 750 8.03 63.92 -2.45
C SER A 750 8.43 62.49 -2.75
N MET A 751 7.62 61.49 -2.41
CA MET A 751 7.89 60.08 -2.75
C MET A 751 7.87 59.87 -4.26
N VAL A 752 6.87 60.41 -4.95
CA VAL A 752 6.73 60.31 -6.42
C VAL A 752 7.83 61.10 -7.12
N ILE A 753 8.13 62.31 -6.63
CA ILE A 753 9.24 63.13 -7.12
C ILE A 753 10.57 62.38 -6.95
N GLY A 754 10.78 61.72 -5.81
CA GLY A 754 11.95 60.89 -5.52
C GLY A 754 12.16 59.76 -6.53
N ILE A 755 11.11 58.97 -6.79
CA ILE A 755 11.16 57.85 -7.74
C ILE A 755 11.52 58.35 -9.14
N MET A 756 10.75 59.31 -9.66
CA MET A 756 10.96 59.84 -11.01
C MET A 756 12.27 60.61 -11.14
N GLY A 757 12.70 61.30 -10.08
CA GLY A 757 13.95 62.05 -10.05
C GLY A 757 15.18 61.15 -10.07
N ILE A 758 15.15 60.06 -9.29
CA ILE A 758 16.19 59.03 -9.33
C ILE A 758 16.27 58.39 -10.73
N GLU A 759 15.13 57.97 -11.28
CA GLU A 759 15.08 57.36 -12.62
C GLU A 759 15.55 58.31 -13.73
N MET A 760 15.17 59.60 -13.67
CA MET A 760 15.55 60.60 -14.66
C MET A 760 17.03 61.03 -14.51
N ALA A 761 17.64 60.89 -13.33
CA ALA A 761 19.08 61.01 -13.15
C ALA A 761 19.86 59.74 -13.62
N GLY A 762 19.15 58.69 -14.04
CA GLY A 762 19.73 57.39 -14.42
C GLY A 762 20.07 56.49 -13.24
N GLY A 763 19.72 56.87 -12.01
CA GLY A 763 19.90 56.06 -10.81
C GLY A 763 18.89 54.92 -10.70
N VAL A 764 19.21 53.93 -9.88
CA VAL A 764 18.35 52.78 -9.59
C VAL A 764 17.59 53.02 -8.28
N TYR A 765 16.27 53.12 -8.36
CA TYR A 765 15.41 53.36 -7.21
C TYR A 765 15.36 52.14 -6.28
N CYS A 766 15.69 52.31 -5.00
CA CYS A 766 15.51 51.26 -4.01
C CYS A 766 14.64 51.73 -2.83
N PRO A 767 13.36 51.28 -2.73
CA PRO A 767 12.50 51.66 -1.63
C PRO A 767 12.97 51.08 -0.30
N LEU A 768 13.08 51.94 0.70
CA LEU A 768 13.23 51.58 2.10
C LEU A 768 11.96 51.99 2.86
N SER A 769 11.43 51.10 3.68
CA SER A 769 10.23 51.38 4.48
C SER A 769 10.57 52.31 5.65
N PRO A 770 9.96 53.51 5.74
CA PRO A 770 10.16 54.41 6.88
C PRO A 770 9.72 53.81 8.22
N ARG A 771 8.90 52.76 8.21
CA ARG A 771 8.43 52.07 9.41
C ARG A 771 9.42 51.02 9.91
N ASP A 772 10.42 50.66 9.11
CA ASP A 772 11.39 49.65 9.49
C ASP A 772 12.29 50.16 10.65
N PRO A 773 12.71 49.25 11.55
CA PRO A 773 13.65 49.60 12.60
C PRO A 773 15.03 49.90 12.02
N GLN A 774 15.80 50.73 12.71
CA GLN A 774 17.11 51.22 12.27
C GLN A 774 18.07 50.10 11.83
N HIS A 775 18.14 49.00 12.60
CA HIS A 775 19.02 47.86 12.25
C HIS A 775 18.63 47.22 10.91
N ARG A 776 17.34 47.14 10.57
CA ARG A 776 16.89 46.59 9.29
C ARG A 776 17.24 47.52 8.14
N LEU A 777 17.03 48.83 8.30
CA LEU A 777 17.42 49.84 7.32
C LEU A 777 18.92 49.83 7.06
N HIS A 778 19.73 49.73 8.13
CA HIS A 778 21.18 49.62 8.03
C HIS A 778 21.60 48.39 7.23
N ALA A 779 21.06 47.21 7.57
CA ALA A 779 21.37 45.98 6.86
C ALA A 779 20.99 46.05 5.37
N LEU A 780 19.87 46.70 5.03
CA LEU A 780 19.45 46.87 3.63
C LEU A 780 20.37 47.85 2.88
N VAL A 781 20.76 48.96 3.50
CA VAL A 781 21.71 49.93 2.91
C VAL A 781 23.10 49.31 2.73
N GLU A 782 23.58 48.56 3.71
CA GLU A 782 24.84 47.80 3.57
C GLU A 782 24.73 46.77 2.45
N GLN A 783 23.58 46.10 2.30
CA GLN A 783 23.39 45.12 1.25
C GLN A 783 23.31 45.75 -0.15
N THR A 784 22.75 46.95 -0.29
CA THR A 784 22.73 47.69 -1.56
C THR A 784 24.06 48.36 -1.87
N GLN A 785 24.93 48.54 -0.87
CA GLN A 785 26.15 49.36 -0.97
C GLN A 785 25.83 50.78 -1.48
N CYS A 786 24.62 51.28 -1.19
CA CYS A 786 24.24 52.61 -1.64
C CYS A 786 24.98 53.68 -0.83
N ARG A 787 25.46 54.71 -1.54
CA ARG A 787 26.14 55.85 -0.92
C ARG A 787 25.14 56.93 -0.48
N LEU A 788 24.00 57.00 -1.17
CA LEU A 788 23.02 58.06 -1.07
C LEU A 788 21.65 57.51 -0.66
N VAL A 789 21.06 58.12 0.36
CA VAL A 789 19.66 57.89 0.75
C VAL A 789 18.87 59.19 0.64
N LEU A 790 17.77 59.17 -0.12
CA LEU A 790 16.74 60.21 -0.10
C LEU A 790 15.84 59.98 1.12
N ALA A 791 15.71 60.98 1.97
CA ALA A 791 14.97 60.89 3.23
C ALA A 791 14.16 62.19 3.50
N HIS A 792 13.12 62.07 4.32
CA HIS A 792 12.48 63.23 4.96
C HIS A 792 13.29 63.69 6.16
N CYS A 793 13.05 64.92 6.63
CA CYS A 793 13.51 65.39 7.93
C CYS A 793 13.23 64.37 9.05
N SER A 794 12.04 63.74 9.04
CA SER A 794 11.60 62.76 10.05
C SER A 794 12.35 61.42 10.01
N THR A 795 12.90 61.03 8.85
CA THR A 795 13.59 59.74 8.68
C THR A 795 15.12 59.86 8.67
N THR A 796 15.67 61.07 8.53
CA THR A 796 17.12 61.32 8.53
C THR A 796 17.86 60.73 9.74
N LEU A 797 17.28 60.82 10.95
CA LEU A 797 17.88 60.33 12.21
C LEU A 797 18.02 58.80 12.27
N LYS A 798 17.40 58.05 11.35
CA LYS A 798 17.50 56.58 11.30
C LYS A 798 18.76 56.08 10.61
N PHE A 799 19.52 56.95 9.95
CA PHE A 799 20.73 56.58 9.21
C PHE A 799 21.99 57.08 9.95
N SER A 800 23.12 56.39 9.75
CA SER A 800 24.41 56.77 10.33
C SER A 800 24.97 58.02 9.62
N SER A 801 25.90 58.71 10.27
CA SER A 801 26.58 59.88 9.69
C SER A 801 27.50 59.56 8.49
N GLU A 802 27.73 58.27 8.20
CA GLU A 802 28.57 57.80 7.10
C GLU A 802 27.80 57.73 5.77
N ILE A 803 26.47 57.68 5.82
CA ILE A 803 25.60 57.68 4.64
C ILE A 803 25.30 59.12 4.23
N ILE A 804 25.42 59.44 2.93
CA ILE A 804 25.03 60.75 2.42
C ILE A 804 23.52 60.83 2.37
N LEU A 805 22.94 61.85 3.01
CA LEU A 805 21.49 62.06 3.06
C LEU A 805 21.09 63.23 2.15
N CYS A 806 20.21 62.96 1.19
CA CYS A 806 19.51 64.00 0.44
C CYS A 806 18.14 64.24 1.11
N ASN A 807 17.97 65.41 1.72
CA ASN A 807 16.70 65.77 2.34
C ASN A 807 15.72 66.27 1.27
N VAL A 808 14.73 65.44 0.96
CA VAL A 808 13.76 65.70 -0.12
C VAL A 808 12.81 66.87 0.23
N ASP A 809 12.68 67.23 1.51
CA ASP A 809 11.83 68.35 1.95
C ASP A 809 12.39 69.71 1.53
N LEU A 810 13.70 69.81 1.26
CA LEU A 810 14.33 71.06 0.83
C LEU A 810 13.89 71.50 -0.58
N LEU A 811 13.36 70.58 -1.39
CA LEU A 811 12.84 70.89 -2.73
C LEU A 811 11.72 71.95 -2.69
N TRP A 812 10.94 71.98 -1.61
CA TRP A 812 9.84 72.93 -1.43
C TRP A 812 10.30 74.34 -1.06
N THR A 813 11.57 74.51 -0.65
CA THR A 813 12.12 75.80 -0.22
C THR A 813 12.71 76.62 -1.38
N ILE A 814 12.83 76.02 -2.56
CA ILE A 814 13.35 76.66 -3.78
C ILE A 814 12.23 77.54 -4.36
N GLY A 815 12.27 78.83 -4.02
CA GLY A 815 11.23 79.80 -4.42
C GLY A 815 11.22 80.08 -5.93
N HIS A 816 10.03 79.95 -6.51
CA HIS A 816 9.58 80.28 -7.88
C HIS A 816 9.66 79.18 -8.95
N ILE A 817 8.49 78.62 -9.26
CA ILE A 817 8.19 77.84 -10.47
C ILE A 817 8.18 78.82 -11.66
N ASN A 818 9.31 79.00 -12.34
CA ASN A 818 9.33 79.64 -13.65
C ASN A 818 9.24 78.56 -14.74
N SER A 819 8.29 78.74 -15.65
CA SER A 819 7.92 77.81 -16.72
C SER A 819 9.11 77.35 -17.58
N PHE A 820 9.17 76.04 -17.81
CA PHE A 820 10.02 75.28 -18.74
C PHE A 820 11.51 75.65 -18.75
N ILE A 821 12.25 75.12 -17.78
CA ILE A 821 13.71 74.96 -17.91
C ILE A 821 13.99 73.47 -18.09
N ILE A 822 14.31 73.06 -19.32
CA ILE A 822 15.06 71.82 -19.51
C ILE A 822 16.47 72.14 -19.02
N LEU A 823 16.88 71.57 -17.89
CA LEU A 823 18.24 71.76 -17.40
C LEU A 823 19.20 71.05 -18.36
N ASP A 824 20.15 71.79 -18.95
CA ASP A 824 21.12 71.27 -19.93
C ASP A 824 21.80 69.97 -19.47
N CYS A 825 22.07 69.83 -18.16
CA CYS A 825 22.70 68.65 -17.55
C CYS A 825 21.89 67.35 -17.65
N LEU A 826 20.58 67.41 -17.88
CA LEU A 826 19.73 66.21 -18.06
C LEU A 826 19.81 65.67 -19.50
N SER A 827 20.21 66.51 -20.46
CA SER A 827 20.30 66.15 -21.88
C SER A 827 21.44 65.17 -22.18
N ASP A 828 22.46 65.14 -21.31
CA ASP A 828 23.68 64.33 -21.49
C ASP A 828 23.57 62.92 -20.89
N ILE A 829 22.46 62.61 -20.19
CA ILE A 829 22.25 61.31 -19.56
C ILE A 829 21.59 60.37 -20.56
N VAL A 830 22.26 59.24 -20.82
CA VAL A 830 21.70 58.18 -21.66
C VAL A 830 21.17 57.07 -20.75
N VAL A 831 19.85 57.01 -20.61
CA VAL A 831 19.15 55.90 -19.92
C VAL A 831 18.41 55.07 -20.96
N THR A 832 18.69 53.77 -20.99
CA THR A 832 18.07 52.81 -21.90
C THR A 832 17.14 51.86 -21.14
N ALA A 833 16.25 51.20 -21.88
CA ALA A 833 15.37 50.14 -21.38
C ALA A 833 16.11 49.02 -20.60
N ASP A 834 17.37 48.76 -20.92
CA ASP A 834 18.17 47.71 -20.29
C ASP A 834 18.75 48.11 -18.93
N ASN A 835 18.68 49.40 -18.56
CA ASN A 835 19.10 49.84 -17.24
C ASN A 835 18.10 49.36 -16.17
N ILE A 836 18.63 49.03 -14.99
CA ILE A 836 17.80 48.65 -13.84
C ILE A 836 17.00 49.88 -13.39
N ALA A 837 15.69 49.79 -13.38
CA ALA A 837 14.78 50.82 -12.88
C ALA A 837 14.80 50.87 -11.35
N TYR A 838 14.62 49.70 -10.74
CA TYR A 838 14.47 49.59 -9.30
C TYR A 838 14.96 48.26 -8.73
N ILE A 839 15.23 48.26 -7.42
CA ILE A 839 15.56 47.07 -6.63
C ILE A 839 14.57 46.99 -5.46
N VAL A 840 13.74 45.94 -5.44
CA VAL A 840 12.82 45.66 -4.33
C VAL A 840 13.29 44.45 -3.53
N PHE A 841 13.31 44.58 -2.21
CA PHE A 841 13.70 43.49 -1.32
C PHE A 841 12.51 42.58 -0.98
N THR A 842 12.75 41.28 -1.02
CA THR A 842 11.80 40.23 -0.59
C THR A 842 12.34 39.47 0.63
N SER A 843 11.45 38.85 1.40
CA SER A 843 11.84 37.94 2.49
C SER A 843 12.52 36.71 1.91
N GLY A 844 13.83 36.57 2.08
CA GLY A 844 14.55 35.37 1.67
C GLY A 844 14.26 34.21 2.60
N SER A 845 14.08 33.00 2.05
CA SER A 845 13.92 31.76 2.81
C SER A 845 15.09 31.43 3.75
N THR A 846 16.24 32.07 3.54
CA THR A 846 17.45 31.97 4.35
C THR A 846 17.49 32.93 5.55
N GLY A 847 16.42 33.71 5.78
CA GLY A 847 16.36 34.73 6.84
C GLY A 847 17.02 36.07 6.47
N THR A 848 17.83 36.11 5.40
CA THR A 848 18.41 37.34 4.82
C THR A 848 17.58 37.81 3.63
N SER A 849 17.24 39.10 3.57
CA SER A 849 16.49 39.67 2.44
C SER A 849 17.27 39.57 1.12
N LYS A 850 16.55 39.42 0.00
CA LYS A 850 17.13 39.38 -1.35
C LYS A 850 16.57 40.52 -2.20
N GLY A 851 17.44 41.32 -2.81
CA GLY A 851 17.06 42.39 -3.72
C GLY A 851 16.79 41.84 -5.13
N VAL A 852 15.64 42.17 -5.70
CA VAL A 852 15.27 41.82 -7.08
C VAL A 852 15.36 43.09 -7.93
N GLY A 853 16.35 43.14 -8.83
CA GLY A 853 16.48 44.20 -9.82
C GLY A 853 15.53 43.98 -11.00
N ARG A 854 14.83 45.03 -11.43
CA ARG A 854 13.98 45.03 -12.62
C ARG A 854 14.43 46.12 -13.58
N THR A 855 14.49 45.80 -14.86
CA THR A 855 14.82 46.73 -15.95
C THR A 855 13.67 47.71 -16.20
N LEU A 856 13.92 48.78 -16.95
CA LEU A 856 12.96 49.85 -17.28
C LEU A 856 11.87 49.45 -18.30
N VAL A 857 11.77 48.16 -18.64
CA VAL A 857 10.75 47.54 -19.51
C VAL A 857 10.17 46.29 -18.86
#